data_AF-A0A3N5RRR2-F1
#
_entry.id   AF-A0A3N5RRR2-F1
#
_cell.length_a   1.000
_cell.length_b   1.000
_cell.length_c   1.000
_cell.angle_alpha   90.00
_cell.angle_beta   90.00
_cell.angle_gamma   90.00
#
_symmetry.space_group_name_H-M   'P 1'
#
loop_
_entity.id
_entity.type
_entity.pdbx_description
1 polymer ?
#
loop_
_entity_poly.entity_id
_entity_poly.type
_entity_poly.pdbx_seq_one_letter_code
_entity_poly.pdbx_strand_id
1 'polypeptide(L)'
;MDEQIFSEFPKDFTASLGEHCKAPAPTQAFISGLEQRLLERQAVLNKRPRSVRRFARSSWLKFTSLPARRRWRYAVVLLLTALVIALFSIGPQRVLAQVQHWLGYVPGIGFVDLDETRVLVNPVEMSREGVHLRVEQLIAGPERTEVLISSPGLSEADLPWPNEAVQDPAFNAFLLLPDGGRLETIGWELTIGAGKLEFPALPAGVDRVTLIVPRLPLVPAGTFPEDWEIPLTLRSTTNELNEELFPQPYNLPDASDSHHGITLRVLDVAQTASETAIRYQVEWADPDWQFRFGLSFIGMPELRDDLGHIYWESPQSHGSLAGVAVVPLPEATSTVAAPSQTDTIVFPALSLSASQASLQVDSLEFWTPAEASFHVDLGSSPEIGDSWPLDVRLEIAGFPVHLTEARLREETVDLGDGRSEQRPVLQFSLDPLEERDGFRLFNFGLVNEELGIYGSAGQSFSNGREVYEGQAEFTAGKLPSGSIELQVLDASLLVRGPWEVEWDIPGRDPSEAALPVHLFPEAAEPAGLEIQPVVEEVFLSDRLTAVKLGGSGLPADATFVQALSYDPSRNGSGLYLEDNWARRYLPGQNEAIIRPGEDPLRYDPRWQFFAPLQPLAQDLTLRIPAMEVFVPANTSFEVEVPQGLTFEKEEYEVTTIGGGGPERQETQTRWVSDPWAVDLNLEVAGYELHFTEAQVQHEGNSDPQYLLFLTGKPRTASRGELHLNELRFSKIEQPDGTTVQVEKDDLASYPYGGVGPTAIGSNQLRAMIVLNVTDASRDALLSGRYRVEINGVTSWVPGPWELRFSLSGK
;
A
#
# COMPACT_ATOMS: atom_id res chain seq x y z
N MET A 1 4.09 43.17 30.01
CA MET A 1 4.82 43.61 28.81
C MET A 1 5.73 44.74 29.26
N ASP A 2 7.04 44.47 29.29
CA ASP A 2 8.04 45.25 30.02
C ASP A 2 8.31 46.63 29.40
N GLU A 3 8.36 47.65 30.26
CA GLU A 3 8.50 49.08 29.94
C GLU A 3 9.84 49.48 29.29
N GLN A 4 10.78 48.54 29.08
CA GLN A 4 12.14 48.88 28.63
C GLN A 4 12.28 49.04 27.11
N ILE A 5 11.43 48.44 26.28
CA ILE A 5 11.58 48.45 24.81
C ILE A 5 11.09 49.78 24.18
N PHE A 6 10.17 50.50 24.82
CA PHE A 6 9.56 51.70 24.24
C PHE A 6 10.34 53.00 24.46
N SER A 7 11.49 52.94 25.16
CA SER A 7 12.31 54.13 25.43
C SER A 7 13.18 54.57 24.25
N GLU A 8 13.35 53.71 23.24
CA GLU A 8 14.18 53.99 22.05
C GLU A 8 13.40 54.60 20.88
N PHE A 9 12.07 54.69 20.98
CA PHE A 9 11.23 55.22 19.90
C PHE A 9 10.63 56.59 20.25
N PRO A 10 10.50 57.51 19.27
CA PRO A 10 9.87 58.80 19.49
C PRO A 10 8.44 58.64 20.04
N LYS A 11 8.06 59.45 21.05
CA LYS A 11 6.73 59.39 21.69
C LYS A 11 5.57 59.49 20.69
N ASP A 12 5.76 60.18 19.58
CA ASP A 12 4.74 60.34 18.55
C ASP A 12 4.52 59.03 17.76
N PHE A 13 5.56 58.22 17.58
CA PHE A 13 5.48 56.92 16.91
C PHE A 13 4.77 55.88 17.79
N THR A 14 5.09 55.83 19.08
CA THR A 14 4.46 54.91 20.03
C THR A 14 3.00 55.28 20.32
N ALA A 15 2.67 56.58 20.31
CA ALA A 15 1.29 57.05 20.39
C ALA A 15 0.48 56.71 19.12
N SER A 16 1.04 56.89 17.91
CA SER A 16 0.37 56.48 16.67
C SER A 16 0.19 54.96 16.55
N LEU A 17 1.16 54.15 17.00
CA LEU A 17 1.01 52.69 17.00
C LEU A 17 -0.07 52.24 18.00
N GLY A 18 -0.13 52.87 19.17
CA GLY A 18 -1.16 52.61 20.19
C GLY A 18 -2.58 53.03 19.76
N GLU A 19 -2.71 54.05 18.91
CA GLU A 19 -4.00 54.39 18.28
C GLU A 19 -4.34 53.46 17.10
N HIS A 20 -3.35 52.99 16.33
CA HIS A 20 -3.59 52.11 15.17
C HIS A 20 -3.92 50.66 15.57
N CYS A 21 -3.33 50.15 16.67
CA CYS A 21 -3.63 48.83 17.23
C CYS A 21 -4.95 48.76 18.02
N LYS A 22 -5.70 49.88 18.12
CA LYS A 22 -7.08 49.92 18.63
C LYS A 22 -8.12 49.91 17.50
N ALA A 23 -7.81 49.28 16.37
CA ALA A 23 -8.81 49.07 15.34
C ALA A 23 -9.89 48.10 15.85
N PRO A 24 -11.19 48.46 15.81
CA PRO A 24 -12.25 47.51 16.14
C PRO A 24 -12.21 46.34 15.17
N ALA A 25 -12.60 45.15 15.64
CA ALA A 25 -12.73 43.96 14.80
C ALA A 25 -13.49 44.31 13.50
N PRO A 26 -13.00 43.89 12.32
CA PRO A 26 -13.59 44.28 11.05
C PRO A 26 -15.07 43.92 11.04
N THR A 27 -15.92 44.88 10.68
CA THR A 27 -17.37 44.69 10.65
C THR A 27 -17.73 43.50 9.75
N GLN A 28 -18.70 42.68 10.15
CA GLN A 28 -19.21 41.53 9.38
C GLN A 28 -19.42 41.84 7.89
N ALA A 29 -19.96 43.01 7.56
CA ALA A 29 -20.16 43.45 6.16
C ALA A 29 -18.85 43.62 5.37
N PHE A 30 -17.74 44.00 6.02
CA PHE A 30 -16.42 44.08 5.38
C PHE A 30 -15.85 42.69 5.14
N ILE A 31 -16.02 41.76 6.08
CA ILE A 31 -15.58 40.37 5.97
C ILE A 31 -16.33 39.69 4.83
N SER A 32 -17.67 39.74 4.83
CA SER A 32 -18.49 39.19 3.74
C SER A 32 -18.18 39.85 2.40
N GLY A 33 -17.90 41.16 2.39
CA GLY A 33 -17.50 41.88 1.18
C GLY A 33 -16.09 41.56 0.69
N LEU A 34 -15.19 41.09 1.55
CA LEU A 34 -13.86 40.60 1.19
C LEU A 34 -13.94 39.15 0.69
N GLU A 35 -14.74 38.32 1.36
CA GLU A 35 -15.04 36.93 1.02
C GLU A 35 -15.67 36.83 -0.37
N GLN A 36 -16.69 37.65 -0.65
CA GLN A 36 -17.32 37.71 -1.97
C GLN A 36 -16.32 38.15 -3.06
N ARG A 37 -15.41 39.08 -2.74
CA ARG A 37 -14.35 39.52 -3.66
C ARG A 37 -13.27 38.46 -3.89
N LEU A 38 -12.95 37.64 -2.90
CA LEU A 38 -11.99 36.54 -3.04
C LEU A 38 -12.59 35.40 -3.88
N LEU A 39 -13.86 35.05 -3.65
CA LEU A 39 -14.60 34.08 -4.46
C LEU A 39 -14.76 34.54 -5.91
N GLU A 40 -15.09 35.82 -6.13
CA GLU A 40 -15.12 36.41 -7.48
C GLU A 40 -13.74 36.38 -8.15
N ARG A 41 -12.66 36.64 -7.40
CA ARG A 41 -11.29 36.64 -7.94
C ARG A 41 -10.80 35.23 -8.27
N GLN A 42 -11.19 34.22 -7.49
CA GLN A 42 -10.93 32.81 -7.78
C GLN A 42 -11.71 32.32 -9.02
N ALA A 43 -12.96 32.78 -9.19
CA ALA A 43 -13.75 32.51 -10.39
C ALA A 43 -13.21 33.19 -11.66
N VAL A 44 -12.54 34.34 -11.50
CA VAL A 44 -11.83 35.05 -12.59
C VAL A 44 -10.52 34.35 -12.97
N LEU A 45 -9.77 33.81 -12.00
CA LEU A 45 -8.55 33.03 -12.26
C LEU A 45 -8.85 31.73 -13.04
N ASN A 46 -10.04 31.15 -12.85
CA ASN A 46 -10.46 29.92 -13.53
C ASN A 46 -11.14 30.13 -14.89
N LYS A 47 -11.31 31.36 -15.38
CA LYS A 47 -11.96 31.63 -16.68
C LYS A 47 -11.32 32.79 -17.44
N ARG A 48 -10.31 32.51 -18.29
CA ARG A 48 -10.17 32.92 -19.73
C ARG A 48 -8.72 33.12 -20.25
N PRO A 49 -8.50 33.10 -21.59
CA PRO A 49 -7.32 32.53 -22.27
C PRO A 49 -6.36 33.53 -22.94
N ARG A 50 -5.22 32.98 -23.41
CA ARG A 50 -4.37 33.33 -24.58
C ARG A 50 -3.68 34.72 -24.71
N SER A 51 -2.36 34.63 -24.81
CA SER A 51 -1.47 35.20 -25.87
C SER A 51 -1.10 36.71 -25.92
N VAL A 52 0.23 36.94 -25.91
CA VAL A 52 1.05 37.75 -26.86
C VAL A 52 0.84 39.29 -26.89
N ARG A 53 1.86 40.09 -26.52
CA ARG A 53 2.88 40.74 -27.41
C ARG A 53 3.66 41.91 -26.76
N ARG A 54 4.98 41.90 -27.01
CA ARG A 54 5.90 43.01 -27.42
C ARG A 54 6.41 44.09 -26.44
N PHE A 55 7.72 43.96 -26.19
CA PHE A 55 8.84 44.91 -26.41
C PHE A 55 8.83 46.31 -25.75
N ALA A 56 9.91 46.59 -25.01
CA ALA A 56 10.76 47.76 -25.27
C ALA A 56 12.21 47.56 -24.78
N ARG A 57 13.13 48.01 -25.64
CA ARG A 57 14.60 48.07 -25.53
C ARG A 57 15.06 49.07 -24.45
N SER A 58 16.27 48.88 -23.88
CA SER A 58 17.40 49.79 -24.12
C SER A 58 18.73 49.36 -23.46
N SER A 59 19.74 49.26 -24.31
CA SER A 59 21.20 49.40 -24.14
C SER A 59 21.76 50.09 -22.88
N TRP A 60 22.88 49.56 -22.36
CA TRP A 60 24.14 50.31 -22.28
C TRP A 60 25.39 49.40 -22.19
N LEU A 61 26.52 49.96 -22.62
CA LEU A 61 27.74 49.34 -23.11
C LEU A 61 28.88 49.27 -22.06
N LYS A 62 29.75 48.25 -22.23
CA LYS A 62 31.24 48.22 -22.20
C LYS A 62 32.01 48.92 -21.06
N PHE A 63 33.01 48.24 -20.49
CA PHE A 63 34.45 48.60 -20.51
C PHE A 63 35.27 47.38 -19.98
N THR A 64 35.92 46.59 -20.85
CA THR A 64 37.36 46.59 -21.26
C THR A 64 38.40 45.93 -20.34
N SER A 65 39.30 45.22 -21.03
CA SER A 65 40.76 45.07 -20.85
C SER A 65 41.31 44.14 -19.78
N LEU A 66 41.76 42.97 -20.26
CA LEU A 66 42.92 42.19 -19.78
C LEU A 66 44.20 43.05 -19.82
N PRO A 67 45.25 42.72 -19.02
CA PRO A 67 46.24 41.77 -19.53
C PRO A 67 46.88 40.83 -18.49
N ALA A 68 47.37 39.72 -19.03
CA ALA A 68 48.15 38.65 -18.41
C ALA A 68 49.44 39.10 -17.69
N ARG A 69 49.90 38.31 -16.71
CA ARG A 69 51.11 37.47 -16.82
C ARG A 69 51.43 36.66 -15.55
N ARG A 70 51.34 35.33 -15.70
CA ARG A 70 52.50 34.41 -15.68
C ARG A 70 53.33 34.31 -14.39
N ARG A 71 52.73 33.88 -13.26
CA ARG A 71 53.42 33.19 -12.12
C ARG A 71 52.56 32.17 -11.33
N TRP A 72 51.40 31.73 -11.84
CA TRP A 72 50.47 30.88 -11.08
C TRP A 72 50.73 29.36 -11.16
N ARG A 73 51.71 28.91 -11.96
CA ARG A 73 51.96 27.47 -12.16
C ARG A 73 52.39 26.70 -10.90
N TYR A 74 53.03 27.36 -9.92
CA TYR A 74 53.41 26.71 -8.67
C TYR A 74 52.33 26.79 -7.58
N ALA A 75 51.45 27.80 -7.63
CA ALA A 75 50.30 27.89 -6.74
C ALA A 75 49.25 26.82 -7.07
N VAL A 76 49.03 26.55 -8.37
CA VAL A 76 48.09 25.50 -8.82
C VAL A 76 48.59 24.10 -8.46
N VAL A 77 49.90 23.83 -8.58
CA VAL A 77 50.43 22.51 -8.19
C VAL A 77 50.37 22.31 -6.69
N LEU A 78 50.68 23.33 -5.88
CA LEU A 78 50.64 23.22 -4.42
C LEU A 78 49.19 23.15 -3.91
N LEU A 79 48.27 23.84 -4.56
CA LEU A 79 46.83 23.77 -4.28
C LEU A 79 46.24 22.43 -4.74
N LEU A 80 46.64 21.89 -5.90
CA LEU A 80 46.26 20.54 -6.33
C LEU A 80 46.82 19.46 -5.42
N THR A 81 48.05 19.62 -4.91
CA THR A 81 48.65 18.64 -3.99
C THR A 81 47.97 18.70 -2.61
N ALA A 82 47.65 19.90 -2.12
CA ALA A 82 46.87 20.08 -0.89
C ALA A 82 45.42 19.56 -1.06
N LEU A 83 44.82 19.76 -2.23
CA LEU A 83 43.50 19.24 -2.57
C LEU A 83 43.53 17.71 -2.62
N VAL A 84 44.53 17.10 -3.25
CA VAL A 84 44.72 15.64 -3.27
C VAL A 84 44.91 15.08 -1.86
N ILE A 85 45.72 15.74 -1.01
CA ILE A 85 45.90 15.30 0.39
C ILE A 85 44.59 15.46 1.20
N ALA A 86 43.81 16.51 0.96
CA ALA A 86 42.50 16.68 1.56
C ALA A 86 41.48 15.63 1.07
N LEU A 87 41.45 15.34 -0.24
CA LEU A 87 40.66 14.28 -0.89
C LEU A 87 40.98 12.89 -0.32
N PHE A 88 42.25 12.60 -0.06
CA PHE A 88 42.67 11.34 0.57
C PHE A 88 42.39 11.27 2.08
N SER A 89 42.26 12.41 2.77
CA SER A 89 41.95 12.47 4.21
C SER A 89 40.45 12.37 4.51
N ILE A 90 39.59 12.71 3.53
CA ILE A 90 38.13 12.71 3.67
C ILE A 90 37.52 11.34 3.30
N GLY A 91 38.28 10.44 2.66
CA GLY A 91 37.80 9.14 2.22
C GLY A 91 36.96 9.24 0.93
N PRO A 92 37.12 8.31 -0.02
CA PRO A 92 36.48 8.39 -1.34
C PRO A 92 34.93 8.41 -1.28
N GLN A 93 34.33 7.82 -0.24
CA GLN A 93 32.87 7.80 -0.06
C GLN A 93 32.29 9.19 0.27
N ARG A 94 32.97 10.00 1.09
CA ARG A 94 32.46 11.33 1.50
C ARG A 94 32.62 12.40 0.43
N VAL A 95 33.56 12.22 -0.50
CA VAL A 95 33.73 13.14 -1.64
C VAL A 95 32.77 12.82 -2.78
N LEU A 96 32.43 11.53 -3.01
CA LEU A 96 31.37 11.18 -3.97
C LEU A 96 30.00 11.70 -3.51
N ALA A 97 29.69 11.60 -2.22
CA ALA A 97 28.45 12.14 -1.65
C ALA A 97 28.34 13.67 -1.80
N GLN A 98 29.46 14.40 -1.79
CA GLN A 98 29.46 15.87 -1.92
C GLN A 98 29.60 16.36 -3.38
N VAL A 99 29.75 15.42 -4.34
CA VAL A 99 29.80 15.68 -5.79
C VAL A 99 28.56 15.11 -6.51
N GLN A 100 27.66 14.41 -5.82
CA GLN A 100 26.34 14.08 -6.35
C GLN A 100 25.61 15.38 -6.70
N HIS A 101 25.33 15.52 -8.00
CA HIS A 101 24.74 16.71 -8.63
C HIS A 101 23.43 17.14 -7.96
N TRP A 102 23.07 18.40 -8.17
CA TRP A 102 21.80 18.97 -7.73
C TRP A 102 20.68 18.32 -8.54
N LEU A 103 20.23 17.15 -8.09
CA LEU A 103 19.08 16.48 -8.66
C LEU A 103 17.86 17.35 -8.42
N GLY A 104 16.98 17.43 -9.41
CA GLY A 104 15.61 17.89 -9.19
C GLY A 104 14.70 16.69 -9.04
N TYR A 105 13.58 16.89 -8.36
CA TYR A 105 12.52 15.88 -8.34
C TYR A 105 11.41 16.27 -9.31
N VAL A 106 10.98 15.30 -10.12
CA VAL A 106 9.84 15.49 -11.01
C VAL A 106 8.72 14.51 -10.65
N PRO A 107 7.54 15.02 -10.22
CA PRO A 107 6.36 14.22 -9.90
C PRO A 107 6.02 13.19 -10.98
N GLY A 108 5.91 11.92 -10.62
CA GLY A 108 5.61 10.81 -11.53
C GLY A 108 6.78 10.30 -12.39
N ILE A 109 7.95 10.95 -12.37
CA ILE A 109 9.18 10.45 -13.03
C ILE A 109 10.24 10.04 -12.01
N GLY A 110 10.48 10.87 -10.98
CA GLY A 110 11.45 10.61 -9.91
C GLY A 110 12.56 11.66 -9.82
N PHE A 111 13.67 11.31 -9.16
CA PHE A 111 14.86 12.16 -9.03
C PHE A 111 15.71 12.10 -10.30
N VAL A 112 16.01 13.26 -10.90
CA VAL A 112 16.74 13.37 -12.16
C VAL A 112 17.79 14.48 -12.11
N ASP A 113 18.89 14.30 -12.83
CA ASP A 113 19.88 15.37 -13.02
C ASP A 113 19.30 16.40 -13.98
N LEU A 114 19.10 17.64 -13.52
CA LEU A 114 18.44 18.69 -14.32
C LEU A 114 19.42 19.62 -15.05
N ASP A 115 20.74 19.50 -14.84
CA ASP A 115 21.72 20.45 -15.39
C ASP A 115 21.98 20.23 -16.89
N GLU A 116 21.87 18.99 -17.36
CA GLU A 116 22.03 18.62 -18.79
C GLU A 116 20.73 18.16 -19.47
N THR A 117 19.60 18.48 -18.84
CA THR A 117 18.30 17.92 -19.20
C THR A 117 17.47 18.86 -20.07
N ARG A 118 16.57 18.26 -20.86
CA ARG A 118 15.60 18.95 -21.71
C ARG A 118 14.21 18.49 -21.31
N VAL A 119 13.34 19.44 -20.96
CA VAL A 119 12.00 19.13 -20.43
C VAL A 119 10.88 19.67 -21.30
N LEU A 120 9.74 19.00 -21.23
CA LEU A 120 8.48 19.51 -21.74
C LEU A 120 7.86 20.49 -20.72
N VAL A 121 7.87 21.79 -21.05
CA VAL A 121 7.48 22.86 -20.11
C VAL A 121 5.98 22.89 -19.79
N ASN A 122 5.13 22.47 -20.73
CA ASN A 122 3.69 22.36 -20.50
C ASN A 122 3.22 21.02 -21.04
N PRO A 123 2.30 20.34 -20.33
CA PRO A 123 1.64 19.16 -20.86
C PRO A 123 1.07 19.41 -22.25
N VAL A 124 1.20 18.43 -23.14
CA VAL A 124 0.66 18.49 -24.49
C VAL A 124 -0.50 17.51 -24.59
N GLU A 125 -1.67 18.03 -24.93
CA GLU A 125 -2.89 17.24 -25.08
C GLU A 125 -3.29 17.17 -26.55
N MET A 126 -3.65 15.98 -27.00
CA MET A 126 -4.18 15.72 -28.32
C MET A 126 -5.53 15.00 -28.19
N SER A 127 -6.53 15.49 -28.92
CA SER A 127 -7.85 14.87 -28.95
C SER A 127 -8.13 14.26 -30.32
N ARG A 128 -8.60 13.01 -30.34
CA ARG A 128 -9.04 12.31 -31.53
C ARG A 128 -10.34 11.58 -31.22
N GLU A 129 -11.38 11.82 -32.02
CA GLU A 129 -12.69 11.16 -31.89
C GLU A 129 -13.30 11.21 -30.47
N GLY A 130 -13.02 12.28 -29.71
CA GLY A 130 -13.53 12.48 -28.35
C GLY A 130 -12.69 11.83 -27.24
N VAL A 131 -11.65 11.08 -27.59
CA VAL A 131 -10.63 10.57 -26.67
C VAL A 131 -9.47 11.55 -26.59
N HIS A 132 -8.90 11.71 -25.39
CA HIS A 132 -7.84 12.66 -25.10
C HIS A 132 -6.59 11.91 -24.65
N LEU A 133 -5.49 12.03 -25.40
CA LEU A 133 -4.18 11.56 -24.95
C LEU A 133 -3.34 12.78 -24.54
N ARG A 134 -2.84 12.75 -23.31
CA ARG A 134 -2.05 13.81 -22.72
C ARG A 134 -0.66 13.30 -22.40
N VAL A 135 0.35 13.97 -22.95
CA VAL A 135 1.74 13.84 -22.50
C VAL A 135 1.87 14.79 -21.33
N GLU A 136 1.87 14.25 -20.12
CA GLU A 136 1.95 15.02 -18.88
C GLU A 136 3.33 15.63 -18.75
N GLN A 137 4.36 14.82 -19.00
CA GLN A 137 5.75 15.22 -18.84
C GLN A 137 6.63 14.46 -19.83
N LEU A 138 7.75 15.09 -20.18
CA LEU A 138 8.87 14.45 -20.87
C LEU A 138 10.16 15.05 -20.32
N ILE A 139 11.08 14.17 -19.92
CA ILE A 139 12.42 14.51 -19.45
C ILE A 139 13.42 13.77 -20.32
N ALA A 140 14.22 14.53 -21.06
CA ALA A 140 15.33 13.99 -21.84
C ALA A 140 16.65 14.29 -21.13
N GLY A 141 17.14 13.31 -20.38
CA GLY A 141 18.41 13.35 -19.68
C GLY A 141 19.57 12.83 -20.54
N PRO A 142 20.79 12.79 -19.97
CA PRO A 142 21.99 12.37 -20.68
C PRO A 142 22.03 10.86 -20.96
N GLU A 143 21.37 10.03 -20.13
CA GLU A 143 21.38 8.57 -20.27
C GLU A 143 20.11 8.02 -20.94
N ARG A 144 18.95 8.63 -20.65
CA ARG A 144 17.64 8.20 -21.14
C ARG A 144 16.65 9.35 -21.28
N THR A 145 15.53 9.07 -21.94
CA THR A 145 14.39 9.96 -22.07
C THR A 145 13.15 9.29 -21.48
N GLU A 146 12.53 9.92 -20.50
CA GLU A 146 11.32 9.40 -19.84
C GLU A 146 10.11 10.24 -20.25
N VAL A 147 8.99 9.57 -20.55
CA VAL A 147 7.74 10.20 -20.98
C VAL A 147 6.58 9.66 -20.15
N LEU A 148 5.84 10.55 -19.50
CA LEU A 148 4.63 10.20 -18.78
C LEU A 148 3.41 10.54 -19.64
N ILE A 149 2.57 9.54 -19.91
CA ILE A 149 1.35 9.69 -20.69
C ILE A 149 0.12 9.29 -19.88
N SER A 150 -0.99 9.97 -20.14
CA SER A 150 -2.29 9.67 -19.54
C SER A 150 -3.42 9.89 -20.54
N SER A 151 -4.50 9.13 -20.40
CA SER A 151 -5.76 9.35 -21.14
C SER A 151 -6.86 9.68 -20.14
N PRO A 152 -7.05 10.97 -19.78
CA PRO A 152 -8.00 11.36 -18.75
C PRO A 152 -9.42 10.89 -19.07
N GLY A 153 -10.09 10.30 -18.06
CA GLY A 153 -11.46 9.83 -18.17
C GLY A 153 -11.64 8.45 -18.80
N LEU A 154 -10.54 7.75 -19.08
CA LEU A 154 -10.57 6.33 -19.47
C LEU A 154 -10.53 5.45 -18.21
N SER A 155 -11.44 4.48 -18.10
CA SER A 155 -11.49 3.51 -17.01
C SER A 155 -11.61 2.08 -17.53
N GLU A 156 -11.37 1.10 -16.66
CA GLU A 156 -11.55 -0.32 -17.02
C GLU A 156 -13.00 -0.63 -17.44
N ALA A 157 -13.98 0.08 -16.89
CA ALA A 157 -15.39 -0.07 -17.22
C ALA A 157 -15.71 0.26 -18.70
N ASP A 158 -14.83 0.99 -19.38
CA ASP A 158 -14.98 1.38 -20.79
C ASP A 158 -14.40 0.35 -21.78
N LEU A 159 -13.78 -0.73 -21.29
CA LEU A 159 -13.07 -1.72 -22.09
C LEU A 159 -13.79 -3.08 -22.18
N PRO A 160 -13.67 -3.80 -23.32
CA PRO A 160 -14.20 -5.16 -23.43
C PRO A 160 -13.41 -6.13 -22.56
N TRP A 161 -14.11 -7.11 -21.98
CA TRP A 161 -13.52 -8.14 -21.13
C TRP A 161 -13.79 -9.55 -21.68
N PRO A 162 -12.82 -10.50 -21.64
CA PRO A 162 -11.45 -10.36 -21.14
C PRO A 162 -10.61 -9.36 -21.96
N ASN A 163 -9.78 -8.58 -21.26
CA ASN A 163 -8.89 -7.62 -21.90
C ASN A 163 -7.55 -8.30 -22.23
N GLU A 164 -7.44 -8.80 -23.46
CA GLU A 164 -6.22 -9.45 -23.96
C GLU A 164 -4.96 -8.56 -23.83
N ALA A 165 -5.12 -7.22 -23.84
CA ALA A 165 -3.99 -6.29 -23.73
C ALA A 165 -3.40 -6.19 -22.31
N VAL A 166 -4.12 -6.68 -21.29
CA VAL A 166 -3.61 -6.79 -19.90
C VAL A 166 -2.90 -8.13 -19.70
N GLN A 167 -3.35 -9.18 -20.37
CA GLN A 167 -2.79 -10.54 -20.25
C GLN A 167 -1.45 -10.71 -21.00
N ASP A 168 -1.32 -10.10 -22.18
CA ASP A 168 -0.08 -10.04 -22.95
C ASP A 168 0.23 -8.58 -23.32
N PRO A 169 0.85 -7.80 -22.41
CA PRO A 169 1.11 -6.39 -22.62
C PRO A 169 2.23 -6.19 -23.66
N ALA A 170 1.86 -6.18 -24.93
CA ALA A 170 2.73 -5.77 -26.02
C ALA A 170 2.55 -4.27 -26.31
N PHE A 171 3.56 -3.46 -25.98
CA PHE A 171 3.54 -2.01 -26.18
C PHE A 171 4.80 -1.50 -26.88
N ASN A 172 4.64 -0.68 -27.93
CA ASN A 172 5.72 -0.28 -28.83
C ASN A 172 5.63 1.19 -29.30
N ALA A 173 5.62 2.12 -28.36
CA ALA A 173 5.77 3.54 -28.68
C ALA A 173 7.20 3.88 -29.16
N PHE A 174 7.35 5.00 -29.86
CA PHE A 174 8.66 5.48 -30.32
C PHE A 174 8.71 6.99 -30.47
N LEU A 175 9.90 7.56 -30.37
CA LEU A 175 10.16 8.98 -30.66
C LEU A 175 10.71 9.12 -32.08
N LEU A 176 10.08 9.97 -32.88
CA LEU A 176 10.56 10.38 -34.19
C LEU A 176 11.37 11.68 -34.06
N LEU A 177 12.62 11.64 -34.50
CA LEU A 177 13.55 12.75 -34.51
C LEU A 177 13.35 13.64 -35.77
N PRO A 178 13.77 14.91 -35.75
CA PRO A 178 13.61 15.82 -36.89
C PRO A 178 14.37 15.41 -38.16
N ASP A 179 15.40 14.60 -38.00
CA ASP A 179 16.20 14.03 -39.10
C ASP A 179 15.59 12.73 -39.67
N GLY A 180 14.45 12.30 -39.13
CA GLY A 180 13.77 11.06 -39.50
C GLY A 180 14.28 9.83 -38.74
N GLY A 181 15.23 9.98 -37.82
CA GLY A 181 15.66 8.90 -36.92
C GLY A 181 14.54 8.46 -35.97
N ARG A 182 14.58 7.20 -35.55
CA ARG A 182 13.59 6.59 -34.65
C ARG A 182 14.29 6.07 -33.40
N LEU A 183 13.75 6.43 -32.24
CA LEU A 183 14.14 5.87 -30.94
C LEU A 183 13.00 5.00 -30.42
N GLU A 184 13.23 3.69 -30.33
CA GLU A 184 12.26 2.75 -29.76
C GLU A 184 12.23 2.85 -28.24
N THR A 185 11.11 2.47 -27.64
CA THR A 185 10.99 2.31 -26.18
C THR A 185 11.94 1.20 -25.70
N ILE A 186 12.71 1.45 -24.63
CA ILE A 186 13.62 0.49 -23.98
C ILE A 186 13.02 -0.11 -22.70
N GLY A 187 12.03 0.55 -22.11
CA GLY A 187 11.31 0.07 -20.92
C GLY A 187 9.99 0.80 -20.76
N TRP A 188 9.04 0.19 -20.05
CA TRP A 188 7.77 0.82 -19.76
C TRP A 188 7.12 0.26 -18.50
N GLU A 189 6.28 1.10 -17.91
CA GLU A 189 5.37 0.80 -16.80
C GLU A 189 3.98 1.27 -17.23
N LEU A 190 3.03 0.35 -17.40
CA LEU A 190 1.72 0.65 -17.98
C LEU A 190 0.58 0.47 -16.97
N THR A 191 -0.45 1.28 -17.15
CA THR A 191 -1.79 1.16 -16.58
C THR A 191 -2.82 1.40 -17.69
N ILE A 192 -4.13 1.26 -17.40
CA ILE A 192 -5.16 1.44 -18.44
C ILE A 192 -5.16 2.91 -18.92
N GLY A 193 -4.82 3.11 -20.20
CA GLY A 193 -4.77 4.43 -20.83
C GLY A 193 -3.63 5.34 -20.38
N ALA A 194 -2.73 4.89 -19.50
CA ALA A 194 -1.64 5.69 -18.97
C ALA A 194 -0.36 4.85 -18.80
N GLY A 195 0.78 5.51 -18.67
CA GLY A 195 2.04 4.82 -18.44
C GLY A 195 3.26 5.71 -18.48
N LYS A 196 4.34 5.20 -17.90
CA LYS A 196 5.70 5.75 -17.98
C LYS A 196 6.47 4.99 -19.05
N LEU A 197 6.99 5.72 -20.02
CA LEU A 197 7.72 5.18 -21.17
C LEU A 197 9.18 5.63 -21.11
N GLU A 198 10.10 4.69 -21.27
CA GLU A 198 11.53 4.92 -21.27
C GLU A 198 12.11 4.76 -22.68
N PHE A 199 12.88 5.73 -23.14
CA PHE A 199 13.57 5.74 -24.42
C PHE A 199 15.07 6.00 -24.21
N PRO A 200 15.93 5.68 -25.20
CA PRO A 200 17.32 6.11 -25.18
C PRO A 200 17.48 7.63 -25.07
N ALA A 201 18.66 8.09 -24.63
CA ALA A 201 19.00 9.51 -24.59
C ALA A 201 18.78 10.22 -25.94
N LEU A 202 18.21 11.42 -25.91
CA LEU A 202 18.08 12.24 -27.12
C LEU A 202 19.45 12.74 -27.59
N PRO A 203 19.76 12.65 -28.91
CA PRO A 203 20.97 13.24 -29.46
C PRO A 203 21.12 14.72 -29.08
N ALA A 204 22.37 15.16 -28.89
CA ALA A 204 22.67 16.54 -28.51
C ALA A 204 22.10 17.53 -29.54
N GLY A 205 21.40 18.57 -29.06
CA GLY A 205 20.82 19.62 -29.90
C GLY A 205 19.46 19.29 -30.53
N VAL A 206 18.87 18.13 -30.21
CA VAL A 206 17.48 17.81 -30.58
C VAL A 206 16.52 18.35 -29.52
N ASP A 207 15.77 19.39 -29.86
CA ASP A 207 14.78 20.03 -28.98
C ASP A 207 13.34 19.80 -29.44
N ARG A 208 13.13 19.02 -30.50
CA ARG A 208 11.82 18.68 -31.04
C ARG A 208 11.79 17.21 -31.39
N VAL A 209 10.77 16.52 -30.92
CA VAL A 209 10.51 15.11 -31.22
C VAL A 209 9.02 14.93 -31.42
N THR A 210 8.61 13.90 -32.16
CA THR A 210 7.21 13.48 -32.22
C THR A 210 7.08 12.14 -31.52
N LEU A 211 6.29 12.08 -30.45
CA LEU A 211 5.93 10.82 -29.83
C LEU A 211 4.87 10.14 -30.68
N ILE A 212 5.15 8.91 -31.10
CA ILE A 212 4.20 8.05 -31.80
C ILE A 212 3.74 6.98 -30.83
N VAL A 213 2.44 6.98 -30.53
CA VAL A 213 1.78 5.98 -29.69
C VAL A 213 0.80 5.21 -30.58
N PRO A 214 1.18 4.02 -31.09
CA PRO A 214 0.33 3.26 -32.00
C PRO A 214 -1.03 2.91 -31.39
N ARG A 215 -1.04 2.61 -30.09
CA ARG A 215 -2.25 2.30 -29.34
C ARG A 215 -2.13 2.81 -27.91
N LEU A 216 -3.25 3.19 -27.30
CA LEU A 216 -3.26 3.57 -25.89
C LEU A 216 -2.83 2.39 -24.99
N PRO A 217 -2.13 2.64 -23.88
CA PRO A 217 -1.71 1.60 -22.93
C PRO A 217 -2.84 0.68 -22.48
N LEU A 218 -2.62 -0.64 -22.55
CA LEU A 218 -3.54 -1.70 -22.12
C LEU A 218 -4.97 -1.61 -22.72
N VAL A 219 -5.12 -0.99 -23.88
CA VAL A 219 -6.39 -0.91 -24.62
C VAL A 219 -6.38 -1.93 -25.78
N PRO A 220 -7.44 -2.73 -25.98
CA PRO A 220 -7.55 -3.64 -27.12
C PRO A 220 -7.66 -2.93 -28.48
N ALA A 221 -7.17 -3.61 -29.52
CA ALA A 221 -7.17 -3.11 -30.89
C ALA A 221 -8.57 -2.67 -31.36
N GLY A 222 -8.67 -1.51 -31.99
CA GLY A 222 -9.92 -1.00 -32.56
C GLY A 222 -10.99 -0.52 -31.56
N THR A 223 -10.70 -0.50 -30.25
CA THR A 223 -11.62 0.01 -29.21
C THR A 223 -11.65 1.54 -29.19
N PHE A 224 -10.47 2.15 -29.24
CA PHE A 224 -10.25 3.59 -29.24
C PHE A 224 -9.37 3.98 -30.43
N PRO A 225 -9.27 5.28 -30.77
CA PRO A 225 -8.42 5.73 -31.87
C PRO A 225 -6.98 5.25 -31.69
N GLU A 226 -6.38 4.83 -32.80
CA GLU A 226 -5.00 4.35 -32.89
C GLU A 226 -4.13 5.39 -33.63
N ASP A 227 -2.82 5.16 -33.68
CA ASP A 227 -1.82 5.96 -34.38
C ASP A 227 -1.82 7.43 -33.91
N TRP A 228 -1.51 7.66 -32.64
CA TRP A 228 -1.38 8.99 -32.09
C TRP A 228 -0.01 9.58 -32.42
N GLU A 229 0.01 10.81 -32.95
CA GLU A 229 1.23 11.56 -33.25
C GLU A 229 1.27 12.87 -32.46
N ILE A 230 2.11 12.94 -31.43
CA ILE A 230 2.17 14.08 -30.52
C ILE A 230 3.48 14.85 -30.75
N PRO A 231 3.45 16.04 -31.37
CA PRO A 231 4.64 16.86 -31.55
C PRO A 231 5.03 17.54 -30.22
N LEU A 232 6.23 17.26 -29.74
CA LEU A 232 6.78 17.73 -28.48
C LEU A 232 7.92 18.72 -28.74
N THR A 233 7.92 19.83 -28.00
CA THR A 233 9.02 20.82 -28.04
C THR A 233 9.61 20.92 -26.65
N LEU A 234 10.87 20.56 -26.55
CA LEU A 234 11.62 20.55 -25.31
C LEU A 234 12.35 21.88 -25.13
N ARG A 235 12.63 22.22 -23.88
CA ARG A 235 13.53 23.32 -23.54
C ARG A 235 14.60 22.82 -22.60
N SER A 236 15.83 23.30 -22.82
CA SER A 236 16.91 23.11 -21.86
C SER A 236 16.52 23.78 -20.55
N THR A 237 16.73 23.03 -19.48
CA THR A 237 16.59 23.47 -18.11
C THR A 237 17.83 24.23 -17.69
N THR A 238 17.81 25.56 -17.78
CA THR A 238 18.80 26.38 -17.05
C THR A 238 18.45 26.41 -15.56
N ASN A 239 19.43 26.52 -14.66
CA ASN A 239 19.22 26.47 -13.19
C ASN A 239 18.05 27.34 -12.68
N GLU A 240 17.88 28.56 -13.22
CA GLU A 240 16.76 29.44 -12.83
C GLU A 240 15.36 28.88 -13.20
N LEU A 241 15.26 28.15 -14.33
CA LEU A 241 14.01 27.51 -14.74
C LEU A 241 13.74 26.23 -13.93
N ASN A 242 14.78 25.57 -13.42
CA ASN A 242 14.67 24.37 -12.59
C ASN A 242 14.04 24.68 -11.24
N GLU A 243 14.51 25.74 -10.58
CA GLU A 243 13.97 26.19 -9.29
C GLU A 243 12.51 26.64 -9.40
N GLU A 244 12.08 27.18 -10.55
CA GLU A 244 10.71 27.63 -10.76
C GLU A 244 9.74 26.47 -11.12
N LEU A 245 10.22 25.45 -11.84
CA LEU A 245 9.37 24.39 -12.39
C LEU A 245 9.31 23.14 -11.52
N PHE A 246 10.37 22.83 -10.77
CA PHE A 246 10.49 21.55 -10.07
C PHE A 246 10.80 21.73 -8.58
N PRO A 247 10.18 20.92 -7.70
CA PRO A 247 10.55 20.83 -6.30
C PRO A 247 12.05 20.60 -6.14
N GLN A 248 12.69 21.45 -5.33
CA GLN A 248 14.10 21.30 -5.00
C GLN A 248 14.21 20.29 -3.85
N PRO A 249 14.82 19.12 -4.09
CA PRO A 249 15.07 18.19 -3.01
C PRO A 249 16.12 18.74 -2.06
N TYR A 250 16.03 18.33 -0.81
CA TYR A 250 17.04 18.61 0.19
C TYR A 250 17.76 17.31 0.56
N ASN A 251 19.08 17.41 0.73
CA ASN A 251 19.94 16.29 1.06
C ASN A 251 19.99 16.07 2.57
N LEU A 252 20.06 14.81 2.98
CA LEU A 252 20.07 14.39 4.39
C LEU A 252 21.25 13.44 4.67
N PRO A 253 22.50 13.94 4.67
CA PRO A 253 23.69 13.08 4.73
C PRO A 253 23.82 12.27 6.03
N ASP A 254 23.19 12.72 7.10
CA ASP A 254 23.24 12.11 8.43
C ASP A 254 21.97 11.30 8.77
N ALA A 255 20.95 11.29 7.89
CA ALA A 255 19.70 10.55 8.12
C ALA A 255 19.88 9.08 7.75
N SER A 256 20.25 8.27 8.74
CA SER A 256 20.41 6.84 8.55
C SER A 256 20.20 6.06 9.84
N ASP A 257 19.78 4.82 9.69
CA ASP A 257 19.71 3.86 10.78
C ASP A 257 20.35 2.52 10.35
N SER A 258 20.98 1.84 11.29
CA SER A 258 21.78 0.65 11.03
C SER A 258 21.46 -0.46 12.02
N HIS A 259 20.95 -1.58 11.50
CA HIS A 259 20.68 -2.80 12.25
C HIS A 259 21.30 -3.99 11.56
N HIS A 260 21.87 -4.91 12.33
CA HIS A 260 22.36 -6.20 11.80
C HIS A 260 23.36 -6.08 10.62
N GLY A 261 24.12 -4.99 10.54
CA GLY A 261 25.07 -4.74 9.44
C GLY A 261 24.45 -4.23 8.14
N ILE A 262 23.15 -3.91 8.16
CA ILE A 262 22.40 -3.27 7.08
C ILE A 262 22.07 -1.84 7.50
N THR A 263 22.39 -0.89 6.61
CA THR A 263 22.13 0.53 6.85
C THR A 263 21.11 1.05 5.85
N LEU A 264 20.00 1.56 6.36
CA LEU A 264 19.04 2.34 5.58
C LEU A 264 19.40 3.82 5.73
N ARG A 265 19.56 4.50 4.59
CA ARG A 265 19.83 5.94 4.53
C ARG A 265 18.72 6.62 3.75
N VAL A 266 18.26 7.77 4.24
CA VAL A 266 17.50 8.70 3.41
C VAL A 266 18.49 9.69 2.82
N LEU A 267 18.65 9.67 1.50
CA LEU A 267 19.61 10.53 0.80
C LEU A 267 19.00 11.90 0.53
N ASP A 268 17.81 11.90 -0.06
CA ASP A 268 17.12 13.12 -0.47
C ASP A 268 15.63 13.00 -0.26
N VAL A 269 15.02 14.14 0.07
CA VAL A 269 13.57 14.26 0.15
C VAL A 269 13.12 15.42 -0.71
N ALA A 270 12.10 15.17 -1.52
CA ALA A 270 11.40 16.19 -2.29
C ALA A 270 9.94 16.27 -1.82
N GLN A 271 9.47 17.49 -1.59
CA GLN A 271 8.10 17.74 -1.13
C GLN A 271 7.35 18.60 -2.14
N THR A 272 6.13 18.18 -2.45
CA THR A 272 5.17 18.96 -3.24
C THR A 272 3.91 19.21 -2.43
N ALA A 273 2.91 19.88 -3.02
CA ALA A 273 1.62 20.03 -2.37
C ALA A 273 0.86 18.70 -2.21
N SER A 274 1.17 17.69 -3.03
CA SER A 274 0.44 16.42 -3.10
C SER A 274 1.25 15.20 -2.64
N GLU A 275 2.58 15.22 -2.76
CA GLU A 275 3.41 14.05 -2.44
C GLU A 275 4.71 14.41 -1.73
N THR A 276 5.28 13.43 -1.04
CA THR A 276 6.64 13.43 -0.50
C THR A 276 7.38 12.24 -1.09
N ALA A 277 8.41 12.52 -1.88
CA ALA A 277 9.27 11.51 -2.46
C ALA A 277 10.57 11.41 -1.70
N ILE A 278 10.97 10.18 -1.39
CA ILE A 278 12.14 9.86 -0.60
C ILE A 278 13.06 9.01 -1.46
N ARG A 279 14.25 9.53 -1.75
CA ARG A 279 15.34 8.74 -2.31
C ARG A 279 16.11 8.11 -1.17
N TYR A 280 16.11 6.79 -1.12
CA TYR A 280 16.76 6.04 -0.05
C TYR A 280 17.86 5.14 -0.62
N GLN A 281 18.79 4.77 0.26
CA GLN A 281 19.83 3.80 -0.04
C GLN A 281 19.86 2.73 1.04
N VAL A 282 19.90 1.47 0.63
CA VAL A 282 20.19 0.34 1.50
C VAL A 282 21.63 -0.09 1.23
N GLU A 283 22.46 -0.13 2.27
CA GLU A 283 23.85 -0.62 2.22
C GLU A 283 23.95 -1.88 3.07
N TRP A 284 24.60 -2.92 2.57
CA TRP A 284 24.79 -4.18 3.31
C TRP A 284 26.23 -4.69 3.18
N ALA A 285 26.59 -5.68 4.00
CA ALA A 285 27.97 -6.15 4.11
C ALA A 285 28.35 -7.23 3.08
N ASP A 286 27.44 -8.15 2.79
CA ASP A 286 27.71 -9.32 1.95
C ASP A 286 27.49 -9.03 0.46
N PRO A 287 28.54 -9.05 -0.39
CA PRO A 287 28.41 -8.74 -1.81
C PRO A 287 27.58 -9.75 -2.61
N ASP A 288 27.34 -10.95 -2.08
CA ASP A 288 26.55 -11.98 -2.76
C ASP A 288 25.04 -11.77 -2.55
N TRP A 289 24.65 -10.93 -1.59
CA TRP A 289 23.25 -10.59 -1.32
C TRP A 289 22.72 -9.52 -2.28
N GLN A 290 21.42 -9.60 -2.56
CA GLN A 290 20.70 -8.74 -3.49
C GLN A 290 19.41 -8.22 -2.87
N PHE A 291 19.14 -6.93 -3.02
CA PHE A 291 17.94 -6.27 -2.51
C PHE A 291 16.94 -6.00 -3.66
N ARG A 292 16.17 -7.00 -4.08
CA ARG A 292 15.49 -6.96 -5.40
C ARG A 292 14.21 -6.13 -5.46
N PHE A 293 13.42 -6.08 -4.38
CA PHE A 293 12.01 -5.68 -4.45
C PHE A 293 11.67 -4.39 -3.68
N GLY A 294 12.67 -3.64 -3.23
CA GLY A 294 12.46 -2.39 -2.50
C GLY A 294 11.91 -2.60 -1.08
N LEU A 295 11.49 -1.50 -0.43
CA LEU A 295 11.04 -1.52 0.96
C LEU A 295 9.64 -2.13 1.16
N SER A 296 8.79 -2.13 0.12
CA SER A 296 7.35 -2.44 0.24
C SER A 296 6.99 -3.92 0.06
N PHE A 297 7.97 -4.82 -0.14
CA PHE A 297 7.70 -6.21 -0.52
C PHE A 297 7.15 -7.08 0.62
N ILE A 298 7.78 -7.06 1.80
CA ILE A 298 7.35 -7.88 2.96
C ILE A 298 6.40 -7.11 3.89
N GLY A 299 6.48 -5.79 3.90
CA GLY A 299 5.64 -4.93 4.74
C GLY A 299 5.54 -3.53 4.15
N MET A 300 4.49 -2.79 4.53
CA MET A 300 4.31 -1.42 4.06
C MET A 300 5.16 -0.47 4.91
N PRO A 301 6.14 0.24 4.32
CA PRO A 301 6.88 1.27 5.04
C PRO A 301 5.94 2.41 5.46
N GLU A 302 6.21 2.98 6.63
CA GLU A 302 5.43 4.07 7.20
C GLU A 302 6.25 5.35 7.23
N LEU A 303 5.78 6.40 6.55
CA LEU A 303 6.28 7.75 6.76
C LEU A 303 5.46 8.38 7.88
N ARG A 304 6.12 9.03 8.84
CA ARG A 304 5.45 9.68 9.99
C ARG A 304 5.95 11.10 10.17
N ASP A 305 5.13 11.93 10.81
CA ASP A 305 5.51 13.29 11.21
C ASP A 305 5.42 13.50 12.73
N ASP A 306 5.97 14.61 13.20
CA ASP A 306 5.95 15.05 14.60
C ASP A 306 4.56 15.45 15.13
N LEU A 307 3.53 15.40 14.28
CA LEU A 307 2.14 15.69 14.63
C LEU A 307 1.31 14.42 14.81
N GLY A 308 1.93 13.24 14.63
CA GLY A 308 1.32 11.93 14.81
C GLY A 308 0.63 11.37 13.57
N HIS A 309 0.78 12.03 12.41
CA HIS A 309 0.27 11.49 11.15
C HIS A 309 1.12 10.30 10.69
N ILE A 310 0.45 9.29 10.14
CA ILE A 310 1.07 8.15 9.49
C ILE A 310 0.59 8.13 8.04
N TYR A 311 1.56 8.03 7.13
CA TYR A 311 1.39 8.00 5.69
C TYR A 311 1.92 6.66 5.18
N TRP A 312 1.16 6.01 4.32
CA TRP A 312 1.65 4.87 3.54
C TRP A 312 1.91 5.27 2.11
N GLU A 313 2.61 4.38 1.42
CA GLU A 313 2.85 4.51 0.00
C GLU A 313 1.54 4.77 -0.76
N SER A 314 1.53 5.79 -1.61
CA SER A 314 0.36 6.11 -2.43
C SER A 314 0.07 4.93 -3.37
N PRO A 315 -1.19 4.54 -3.64
CA PRO A 315 -1.52 3.55 -4.67
C PRO A 315 -1.05 3.95 -6.08
N GLN A 316 -0.71 5.23 -6.29
CA GLN A 316 -0.06 5.72 -7.52
C GLN A 316 1.43 5.35 -7.60
N SER A 317 2.01 4.88 -6.50
CA SER A 317 3.27 4.16 -6.46
C SER A 317 3.02 2.69 -6.87
N HIS A 318 2.77 2.55 -8.17
CA HIS A 318 2.95 1.38 -9.03
C HIS A 318 2.58 -0.02 -8.47
N GLY A 319 1.29 -0.35 -8.59
CA GLY A 319 0.91 -1.66 -9.15
C GLY A 319 1.02 -1.58 -10.67
N SER A 320 2.23 -1.72 -11.23
CA SER A 320 2.49 -1.62 -12.67
C SER A 320 3.00 -2.92 -13.26
N LEU A 321 2.53 -3.26 -14.46
CA LEU A 321 3.21 -4.23 -15.31
C LEU A 321 4.46 -3.54 -15.87
N ALA A 322 5.63 -3.87 -15.32
CA ALA A 322 6.91 -3.44 -15.85
C ALA A 322 7.33 -4.37 -16.99
N GLY A 323 7.58 -3.80 -18.17
CA GLY A 323 8.12 -4.51 -19.32
C GLY A 323 9.48 -3.95 -19.72
N VAL A 324 10.51 -4.81 -19.71
CA VAL A 324 11.84 -4.46 -20.23
C VAL A 324 11.90 -4.83 -21.71
N ALA A 325 12.20 -3.87 -22.59
CA ALA A 325 12.60 -4.22 -23.95
C ALA A 325 14.08 -4.61 -23.91
N VAL A 326 14.35 -5.92 -24.03
CA VAL A 326 15.70 -6.50 -23.88
C VAL A 326 16.67 -5.88 -24.91
N VAL A 327 17.57 -5.01 -24.42
CA VAL A 327 18.82 -4.66 -25.09
C VAL A 327 19.95 -4.91 -24.10
N PRO A 328 20.82 -5.92 -24.33
CA PRO A 328 21.93 -6.19 -23.42
C PRO A 328 23.05 -5.17 -23.68
N LEU A 329 23.50 -4.50 -22.62
CA LEU A 329 24.73 -3.71 -22.63
C LEU A 329 25.64 -4.11 -21.46
N PRO A 330 26.97 -4.01 -21.64
CA PRO A 330 27.94 -4.83 -20.92
C PRO A 330 28.36 -4.21 -19.58
N GLU A 331 28.63 -5.12 -18.65
CA GLU A 331 29.09 -4.84 -17.29
C GLU A 331 30.42 -4.07 -17.25
N ALA A 332 30.40 -2.93 -16.57
CA ALA A 332 31.61 -2.21 -16.18
C ALA A 332 32.01 -2.64 -14.76
N THR A 333 33.15 -3.30 -14.65
CA THR A 333 33.75 -3.70 -13.38
C THR A 333 34.24 -2.45 -12.63
N SER A 334 33.73 -2.21 -11.43
CA SER A 334 34.28 -1.21 -10.50
C SER A 334 34.53 -1.83 -9.13
N THR A 335 35.55 -1.28 -8.48
CA THR A 335 36.23 -1.76 -7.27
C THR A 335 35.28 -1.82 -6.07
N VAL A 336 35.31 -2.91 -5.30
CA VAL A 336 34.30 -3.28 -4.28
C VAL A 336 34.20 -2.22 -3.17
N ALA A 337 33.28 -1.27 -3.36
CA ALA A 337 32.57 -0.63 -2.27
C ALA A 337 31.60 -1.65 -1.66
N ALA A 338 31.16 -1.44 -0.42
CA ALA A 338 30.07 -2.23 0.15
C ALA A 338 28.88 -2.21 -0.84
N PRO A 339 28.23 -3.35 -1.09
CA PRO A 339 27.07 -3.40 -1.97
C PRO A 339 25.98 -2.48 -1.44
N SER A 340 25.35 -1.74 -2.35
CA SER A 340 24.28 -0.82 -2.00
C SER A 340 23.31 -0.67 -3.16
N GLN A 341 22.05 -0.43 -2.84
CA GLN A 341 21.01 -0.13 -3.81
C GLN A 341 20.32 1.17 -3.44
N THR A 342 20.07 2.00 -4.45
CA THR A 342 19.36 3.26 -4.30
C THR A 342 18.06 3.18 -5.07
N ASP A 343 16.99 3.62 -4.45
CA ASP A 343 15.66 3.62 -5.05
C ASP A 343 14.82 4.79 -4.50
N THR A 344 13.60 4.96 -5.01
CA THR A 344 12.68 6.02 -4.62
C THR A 344 11.35 5.43 -4.17
N ILE A 345 10.84 5.94 -3.06
CA ILE A 345 9.49 5.66 -2.57
C ILE A 345 8.69 6.97 -2.46
N VAL A 346 7.39 6.91 -2.73
CA VAL A 346 6.51 8.09 -2.76
C VAL A 346 5.32 7.92 -1.82
N PHE A 347 5.17 8.89 -0.94
CA PHE A 347 4.09 9.03 0.02
C PHE A 347 3.21 10.24 -0.32
N PRO A 348 1.98 10.33 0.21
CA PRO A 348 1.25 11.60 0.24
C PRO A 348 2.05 12.71 0.92
N ALA A 349 1.70 13.97 0.65
CA ALA A 349 2.45 15.09 1.21
C ALA A 349 2.37 15.15 2.74
N LEU A 350 3.50 15.40 3.39
CA LEU A 350 3.61 15.67 4.83
C LEU A 350 2.84 16.94 5.23
N SER A 351 2.34 17.00 6.47
CA SER A 351 1.68 18.20 7.01
C SER A 351 2.51 19.48 6.78
N LEU A 352 1.85 20.58 6.43
CA LEU A 352 2.49 21.88 6.36
C LEU A 352 2.90 22.40 7.75
N SER A 353 2.37 21.80 8.81
CA SER A 353 2.77 22.12 10.18
C SER A 353 3.86 21.20 10.70
N ALA A 354 4.18 20.11 9.99
CA ALA A 354 5.23 19.19 10.42
C ALA A 354 6.59 19.86 10.37
N SER A 355 7.40 19.63 11.41
CA SER A 355 8.78 20.10 11.49
C SER A 355 9.80 18.97 11.47
N GLN A 356 9.37 17.74 11.76
CA GLN A 356 10.19 16.53 11.66
C GLN A 356 9.41 15.42 10.95
N ALA A 357 10.15 14.51 10.33
CA ALA A 357 9.59 13.31 9.74
C ALA A 357 10.49 12.11 10.00
N SER A 358 9.89 10.91 9.98
CA SER A 358 10.59 9.65 10.16
C SER A 358 10.08 8.61 9.17
N LEU A 359 11.00 7.87 8.55
CA LEU A 359 10.69 6.69 7.74
C LEU A 359 10.90 5.44 8.60
N GLN A 360 9.83 4.68 8.83
CA GLN A 360 9.83 3.41 9.57
C GLN A 360 9.69 2.22 8.62
N VAL A 361 10.59 1.25 8.78
CA VAL A 361 10.59 -0.01 8.02
C VAL A 361 10.77 -1.18 8.98
N ASP A 362 9.78 -2.06 9.08
CA ASP A 362 9.78 -3.14 10.06
C ASP A 362 10.66 -4.33 9.69
N SER A 363 10.90 -4.55 8.39
CA SER A 363 11.73 -5.65 7.92
C SER A 363 12.24 -5.42 6.50
N LEU A 364 13.40 -5.99 6.17
CA LEU A 364 13.97 -6.01 4.83
C LEU A 364 14.23 -7.45 4.38
N GLU A 365 14.01 -7.74 3.11
CA GLU A 365 14.32 -9.05 2.52
C GLU A 365 15.55 -8.95 1.60
N PHE A 366 16.47 -9.90 1.75
CA PHE A 366 17.64 -10.05 0.90
C PHE A 366 17.66 -11.41 0.23
N TRP A 367 18.00 -11.43 -1.04
CA TRP A 367 18.16 -12.65 -1.82
C TRP A 367 19.62 -13.00 -1.92
N THR A 368 19.99 -14.24 -1.65
CA THR A 368 21.35 -14.73 -1.76
C THR A 368 21.38 -16.03 -2.53
N PRO A 369 22.40 -16.27 -3.37
CA PRO A 369 22.68 -17.61 -3.86
C PRO A 369 22.86 -18.56 -2.66
N ALA A 370 22.33 -19.77 -2.78
CA ALA A 370 22.52 -20.81 -1.79
C ALA A 370 22.64 -22.15 -2.52
N GLU A 371 23.77 -22.83 -2.34
CA GLU A 371 24.01 -24.13 -2.98
C GLU A 371 23.85 -25.25 -1.96
N ALA A 372 22.79 -26.03 -2.11
CA ALA A 372 22.62 -27.29 -1.42
C ALA A 372 21.90 -28.26 -2.37
N SER A 373 22.07 -29.56 -2.15
CA SER A 373 21.24 -30.54 -2.83
C SER A 373 20.90 -31.70 -1.92
N PHE A 374 19.77 -32.32 -2.18
CA PHE A 374 19.33 -33.51 -1.48
C PHE A 374 18.60 -34.43 -2.42
N HIS A 375 18.53 -35.70 -2.02
CA HIS A 375 17.87 -36.73 -2.79
C HIS A 375 16.56 -37.14 -2.10
N VAL A 376 15.53 -37.37 -2.90
CA VAL A 376 14.26 -37.97 -2.47
C VAL A 376 14.03 -39.21 -3.30
N ASP A 377 13.93 -40.38 -2.65
CA ASP A 377 13.60 -41.63 -3.33
C ASP A 377 12.09 -41.83 -3.39
N LEU A 378 11.50 -41.55 -4.55
CA LEU A 378 10.07 -41.69 -4.81
C LEU A 378 9.67 -43.16 -5.02
N GLY A 379 10.62 -44.10 -5.04
CA GLY A 379 10.37 -45.51 -5.28
C GLY A 379 10.04 -45.81 -6.75
N SER A 380 9.81 -47.09 -7.06
CA SER A 380 9.71 -47.54 -8.47
C SER A 380 8.43 -47.12 -9.21
N SER A 381 7.39 -46.69 -8.49
CA SER A 381 6.08 -46.35 -9.05
C SER A 381 5.33 -45.43 -8.09
N PRO A 382 5.70 -44.14 -8.00
CA PRO A 382 5.03 -43.20 -7.10
C PRO A 382 3.58 -42.94 -7.51
N GLU A 383 2.69 -42.92 -6.53
CA GLU A 383 1.27 -42.62 -6.67
C GLU A 383 0.89 -41.38 -5.85
N ILE A 384 -0.10 -40.61 -6.31
CA ILE A 384 -0.62 -39.46 -5.55
C ILE A 384 -1.10 -39.93 -4.17
N GLY A 385 -0.69 -39.22 -3.11
CA GLY A 385 -0.93 -39.59 -1.72
C GLY A 385 0.24 -40.34 -1.07
N ASP A 386 1.24 -40.78 -1.83
CA ASP A 386 2.45 -41.36 -1.25
C ASP A 386 3.20 -40.34 -0.38
N SER A 387 3.71 -40.83 0.76
CA SER A 387 4.49 -40.06 1.72
C SER A 387 5.81 -40.75 2.03
N TRP A 388 6.89 -39.97 2.09
CA TRP A 388 8.24 -40.43 2.40
C TRP A 388 8.75 -39.71 3.64
N PRO A 389 9.05 -40.42 4.75
CA PRO A 389 9.72 -39.80 5.89
C PRO A 389 11.12 -39.37 5.48
N LEU A 390 11.50 -38.16 5.86
CA LEU A 390 12.81 -37.57 5.59
C LEU A 390 13.54 -37.30 6.93
N ASP A 391 14.87 -37.37 6.88
CA ASP A 391 15.78 -36.89 7.94
C ASP A 391 16.90 -36.10 7.25
N VAL A 392 16.51 -35.14 6.41
CA VAL A 392 17.43 -34.38 5.56
C VAL A 392 17.78 -33.08 6.26
N ARG A 393 19.05 -32.94 6.64
CA ARG A 393 19.59 -31.73 7.27
C ARG A 393 20.46 -30.98 6.26
N LEU A 394 20.07 -29.76 5.95
CA LEU A 394 20.76 -28.86 5.03
C LEU A 394 21.27 -27.64 5.79
N GLU A 395 22.27 -26.99 5.22
CA GLU A 395 22.70 -25.65 5.63
C GLU A 395 22.46 -24.74 4.43
N ILE A 396 21.46 -23.86 4.53
CA ILE A 396 21.03 -22.97 3.45
C ILE A 396 21.31 -21.55 3.90
N ALA A 397 22.20 -20.85 3.20
CA ALA A 397 22.65 -19.50 3.56
C ALA A 397 23.13 -19.37 5.04
N GLY A 398 23.73 -20.43 5.60
CA GLY A 398 24.18 -20.47 7.01
C GLY A 398 23.09 -20.83 8.04
N PHE A 399 21.88 -21.12 7.59
CA PHE A 399 20.76 -21.56 8.42
C PHE A 399 20.56 -23.08 8.33
N PRO A 400 20.40 -23.78 9.46
CA PRO A 400 20.08 -25.19 9.44
C PRO A 400 18.63 -25.35 9.03
N VAL A 401 18.41 -26.23 8.06
CA VAL A 401 17.07 -26.61 7.61
C VAL A 401 16.94 -28.10 7.78
N HIS A 402 15.85 -28.54 8.40
CA HIS A 402 15.56 -29.95 8.60
C HIS A 402 14.23 -30.30 7.93
N LEU A 403 14.30 -31.07 6.85
CA LEU A 403 13.13 -31.61 6.17
C LEU A 403 12.78 -32.96 6.78
N THR A 404 11.53 -33.10 7.21
CA THR A 404 11.05 -34.23 8.01
C THR A 404 10.13 -35.17 7.23
N GLU A 405 9.46 -34.66 6.20
CA GLU A 405 8.55 -35.44 5.36
C GLU A 405 8.47 -34.84 3.95
N ALA A 406 8.31 -35.71 2.95
CA ALA A 406 7.83 -35.35 1.63
C ALA A 406 6.51 -36.08 1.36
N ARG A 407 5.54 -35.41 0.75
CA ARG A 407 4.27 -36.01 0.33
C ARG A 407 3.94 -35.61 -1.09
N LEU A 408 3.58 -36.58 -1.92
CA LEU A 408 3.14 -36.33 -3.29
C LEU A 408 1.65 -36.03 -3.31
N ARG A 409 1.28 -34.90 -3.88
CA ARG A 409 -0.10 -34.43 -4.01
C ARG A 409 -0.40 -34.01 -5.44
N GLU A 410 -1.68 -33.77 -5.68
CA GLU A 410 -2.17 -33.14 -6.89
C GLU A 410 -2.75 -31.77 -6.50
N GLU A 411 -2.37 -30.73 -7.23
CA GLU A 411 -2.83 -29.36 -7.00
C GLU A 411 -3.36 -28.76 -8.30
N THR A 412 -4.46 -28.02 -8.20
CA THR A 412 -5.09 -27.36 -9.34
C THR A 412 -4.39 -26.03 -9.61
N VAL A 413 -3.37 -26.00 -10.44
CA VAL A 413 -2.69 -24.75 -10.77
C VAL A 413 -3.59 -23.91 -11.69
N ASP A 414 -3.92 -22.68 -11.28
CA ASP A 414 -4.56 -21.70 -12.16
C ASP A 414 -3.52 -21.20 -13.15
N LEU A 415 -3.77 -21.45 -14.44
CA LEU A 415 -2.89 -21.05 -15.53
C LEU A 415 -3.23 -19.68 -16.09
N GLY A 416 -4.22 -18.99 -15.49
CA GLY A 416 -4.87 -17.83 -16.05
C GLY A 416 -5.99 -18.18 -17.02
N ASP A 417 -6.78 -17.18 -17.40
CA ASP A 417 -7.83 -17.28 -18.44
C ASP A 417 -9.02 -18.18 -18.05
N GLY A 418 -9.19 -18.46 -16.76
CA GLY A 418 -10.18 -19.41 -16.26
C GLY A 418 -9.82 -20.87 -16.57
N ARG A 419 -8.56 -21.15 -16.93
CA ARG A 419 -8.05 -22.49 -17.17
C ARG A 419 -7.26 -22.94 -15.95
N SER A 420 -7.62 -24.12 -15.45
CA SER A 420 -6.88 -24.77 -14.39
C SER A 420 -6.38 -26.14 -14.82
N GLU A 421 -5.22 -26.53 -14.32
CA GLU A 421 -4.61 -27.82 -14.59
C GLU A 421 -4.25 -28.52 -13.29
N GLN A 422 -4.63 -29.78 -13.16
CA GLN A 422 -4.16 -30.62 -12.06
C GLN A 422 -2.70 -30.99 -12.32
N ARG A 423 -1.82 -30.64 -11.39
CA ARG A 423 -0.39 -30.94 -11.48
C ARG A 423 0.08 -31.69 -10.25
N PRO A 424 0.96 -32.69 -10.42
CA PRO A 424 1.61 -33.31 -9.27
C PRO A 424 2.54 -32.29 -8.61
N VAL A 425 2.54 -32.29 -7.28
CA VAL A 425 3.39 -31.43 -6.45
C VAL A 425 3.97 -32.25 -5.30
N LEU A 426 5.26 -32.09 -5.03
CA LEU A 426 5.90 -32.66 -3.84
C LEU A 426 5.85 -31.60 -2.73
N GLN A 427 5.07 -31.84 -1.70
CA GLN A 427 5.02 -30.99 -0.51
C GLN A 427 6.05 -31.47 0.51
N PHE A 428 6.79 -30.54 1.11
CA PHE A 428 7.79 -30.80 2.14
C PHE A 428 7.33 -30.24 3.48
N SER A 429 7.57 -30.99 4.55
CA SER A 429 7.45 -30.49 5.92
C SER A 429 8.81 -30.15 6.49
N LEU A 430 8.90 -29.02 7.18
CA LEU A 430 10.12 -28.51 7.79
C LEU A 430 9.93 -28.33 9.29
N ASP A 431 11.02 -28.53 10.04
CA ASP A 431 11.08 -28.01 11.42
C ASP A 431 11.07 -26.46 11.40
N PRO A 432 10.63 -25.81 12.49
CA PRO A 432 10.68 -24.35 12.61
C PRO A 432 12.05 -23.76 12.29
N LEU A 433 12.06 -22.75 11.42
CA LEU A 433 13.28 -22.06 11.01
C LEU A 433 13.76 -21.13 12.13
N GLU A 434 14.95 -21.39 12.65
CA GLU A 434 15.54 -20.60 13.73
C GLU A 434 15.97 -19.21 13.23
N GLU A 435 15.72 -18.19 14.05
CA GLU A 435 16.29 -16.85 13.87
C GLU A 435 17.72 -16.80 14.43
N ARG A 436 18.65 -16.19 13.67
CA ARG A 436 20.06 -16.06 14.04
C ARG A 436 20.54 -14.64 13.81
N ASP A 437 21.05 -14.01 14.86
CA ASP A 437 21.60 -12.65 14.80
C ASP A 437 20.67 -11.62 14.11
N GLY A 438 19.34 -11.74 14.28
CA GLY A 438 18.31 -10.87 13.69
C GLY A 438 17.86 -11.24 12.27
N PHE A 439 18.48 -12.28 11.70
CA PHE A 439 18.15 -12.82 10.39
C PHE A 439 17.32 -14.09 10.52
N ARG A 440 16.38 -14.27 9.60
CA ARG A 440 15.57 -15.48 9.46
C ARG A 440 15.61 -15.93 8.01
N LEU A 441 15.81 -17.22 7.78
CA LEU A 441 15.54 -17.80 6.47
C LEU A 441 14.03 -17.73 6.21
N PHE A 442 13.62 -16.94 5.21
CA PHE A 442 12.20 -16.72 4.90
C PHE A 442 11.70 -17.74 3.88
N ASN A 443 12.42 -17.89 2.77
CA ASN A 443 12.14 -18.88 1.74
C ASN A 443 13.45 -19.34 1.06
N PHE A 444 13.42 -20.46 0.35
CA PHE A 444 14.49 -20.89 -0.55
C PHE A 444 13.93 -21.62 -1.77
N GLY A 445 14.51 -21.34 -2.94
CA GLY A 445 14.11 -21.94 -4.21
C GLY A 445 14.57 -23.39 -4.34
N LEU A 446 13.70 -24.24 -4.88
CA LEU A 446 13.96 -25.65 -5.19
C LEU A 446 13.85 -25.87 -6.70
N VAL A 447 14.81 -26.59 -7.28
CA VAL A 447 14.83 -26.84 -8.72
C VAL A 447 15.40 -28.21 -9.09
N ASN A 448 14.85 -28.77 -10.16
CA ASN A 448 15.51 -29.78 -10.99
C ASN A 448 15.16 -29.47 -12.46
N GLU A 449 16.09 -28.81 -13.17
CA GLU A 449 15.86 -28.36 -14.55
C GLU A 449 15.67 -29.53 -15.53
N GLU A 450 16.39 -30.64 -15.34
CA GLU A 450 16.31 -31.82 -16.22
C GLU A 450 14.92 -32.47 -16.20
N LEU A 451 14.27 -32.42 -15.03
CA LEU A 451 12.94 -32.97 -14.80
C LEU A 451 11.83 -31.91 -14.89
N GLY A 452 12.18 -30.63 -15.06
CA GLY A 452 11.24 -29.52 -15.08
C GLY A 452 10.52 -29.33 -13.74
N ILE A 453 11.24 -29.51 -12.63
CA ILE A 453 10.71 -29.32 -11.28
C ILE A 453 11.12 -27.94 -10.80
N TYR A 454 10.15 -27.15 -10.32
CA TYR A 454 10.37 -25.83 -9.74
C TYR A 454 9.55 -25.70 -8.47
N GLY A 455 10.10 -25.01 -7.47
CA GLY A 455 9.49 -24.98 -6.17
C GLY A 455 10.12 -23.96 -5.24
N SER A 456 9.55 -23.86 -4.05
CA SER A 456 10.14 -23.09 -2.95
C SER A 456 9.74 -23.69 -1.62
N ALA A 457 10.52 -23.42 -0.57
CA ALA A 457 10.27 -23.91 0.77
C ALA A 457 10.67 -22.88 1.81
N GLY A 458 9.85 -22.69 2.83
CA GLY A 458 10.09 -21.60 3.78
C GLY A 458 8.98 -21.45 4.81
N GLN A 459 8.91 -20.25 5.35
CA GLN A 459 7.85 -19.83 6.25
C GLN A 459 6.61 -19.44 5.44
N SER A 460 5.46 -19.97 5.85
CA SER A 460 4.13 -19.57 5.41
C SER A 460 3.25 -19.23 6.62
N PHE A 461 2.11 -18.60 6.38
CA PHE A 461 1.10 -18.31 7.39
C PHE A 461 -0.22 -18.98 7.00
N SER A 462 -0.74 -19.82 7.88
CA SER A 462 -2.01 -20.52 7.70
C SER A 462 -2.84 -20.43 8.98
N ASN A 463 -4.08 -19.96 8.86
CA ASN A 463 -5.04 -19.90 9.97
C ASN A 463 -4.46 -19.23 11.24
N GLY A 464 -3.78 -18.09 11.08
CA GLY A 464 -3.16 -17.35 12.19
C GLY A 464 -1.94 -18.03 12.82
N ARG A 465 -1.37 -19.07 12.20
CA ARG A 465 -0.18 -19.78 12.69
C ARG A 465 0.95 -19.77 11.65
N GLU A 466 2.18 -19.62 12.14
CA GLU A 466 3.38 -19.84 11.34
C GLU A 466 3.49 -21.33 10.97
N VAL A 467 3.83 -21.59 9.72
CA VAL A 467 3.99 -22.91 9.13
C VAL A 467 5.32 -22.94 8.42
N TYR A 468 5.99 -24.08 8.43
CA TYR A 468 7.25 -24.27 7.71
C TYR A 468 7.07 -25.43 6.72
N GLU A 469 6.83 -25.07 5.47
CA GLU A 469 6.53 -26.01 4.41
C GLU A 469 7.18 -25.60 3.09
N GLY A 470 7.24 -26.55 2.17
CA GLY A 470 7.70 -26.29 0.83
C GLY A 470 6.94 -27.08 -0.21
N GLN A 471 7.10 -26.68 -1.45
CA GLN A 471 6.43 -27.28 -2.58
C GLN A 471 7.36 -27.33 -3.77
N ALA A 472 7.36 -28.44 -4.48
CA ALA A 472 8.04 -28.61 -5.76
C ALA A 472 7.07 -29.16 -6.81
N GLU A 473 6.77 -28.36 -7.81
CA GLU A 473 5.81 -28.67 -8.86
C GLU A 473 6.47 -29.42 -10.03
N PHE A 474 5.81 -30.47 -10.51
CA PHE A 474 6.24 -31.21 -11.70
C PHE A 474 5.60 -30.60 -12.96
N THR A 475 6.17 -29.51 -13.48
CA THR A 475 5.60 -28.75 -14.61
C THR A 475 5.47 -29.56 -15.91
N ALA A 476 6.30 -30.59 -16.10
CA ALA A 476 6.22 -31.50 -17.24
C ALA A 476 5.08 -32.54 -17.12
N GLY A 477 4.38 -32.59 -15.98
CA GLY A 477 3.30 -33.53 -15.66
C GLY A 477 3.73 -35.00 -15.52
N LYS A 478 5.02 -35.30 -15.67
CA LYS A 478 5.56 -36.66 -15.56
C LYS A 478 6.22 -36.87 -14.21
N LEU A 479 5.69 -37.81 -13.44
CA LEU A 479 6.27 -38.27 -12.18
C LEU A 479 7.49 -39.17 -12.45
N PRO A 480 8.69 -38.78 -12.02
CA PRO A 480 9.88 -39.61 -12.13
C PRO A 480 9.81 -40.76 -11.10
N SER A 481 10.40 -41.91 -11.43
CA SER A 481 10.56 -43.02 -10.48
C SER A 481 11.99 -43.11 -9.96
N GLY A 482 12.12 -43.57 -8.72
CA GLY A 482 13.38 -43.72 -8.00
C GLY A 482 13.85 -42.42 -7.36
N SER A 483 15.16 -42.35 -7.13
CA SER A 483 15.81 -41.20 -6.51
C SER A 483 15.88 -40.02 -7.47
N ILE A 484 15.30 -38.89 -7.05
CA ILE A 484 15.48 -37.58 -7.68
C ILE A 484 16.39 -36.72 -6.83
N GLU A 485 17.19 -35.87 -7.48
CA GLU A 485 17.96 -34.82 -6.80
C GLU A 485 17.21 -33.50 -6.92
N LEU A 486 17.05 -32.79 -5.81
CA LEU A 486 16.56 -31.41 -5.78
C LEU A 486 17.71 -30.50 -5.36
N GLN A 487 17.88 -29.42 -6.09
CA GLN A 487 18.90 -28.41 -5.84
C GLN A 487 18.25 -27.17 -5.25
N VAL A 488 18.91 -26.58 -4.26
CA VAL A 488 18.65 -25.23 -3.78
C VAL A 488 19.43 -24.28 -4.69
N LEU A 489 18.75 -23.26 -5.22
CA LEU A 489 19.34 -22.28 -6.13
C LEU A 489 19.63 -20.96 -5.40
N ASP A 490 18.65 -20.51 -4.63
CA ASP A 490 18.68 -19.27 -3.89
C ASP A 490 17.94 -19.39 -2.56
N ALA A 491 18.18 -18.43 -1.70
CA ALA A 491 17.49 -18.25 -0.44
C ALA A 491 17.13 -16.78 -0.27
N SER A 492 16.00 -16.52 0.37
CA SER A 492 15.63 -15.21 0.84
C SER A 492 15.74 -15.13 2.36
N LEU A 493 16.38 -14.07 2.83
CA LEU A 493 16.68 -13.79 4.22
C LEU A 493 15.84 -12.59 4.63
N LEU A 494 14.97 -12.79 5.61
CA LEU A 494 14.24 -11.70 6.25
C LEU A 494 15.05 -11.17 7.42
N VAL A 495 15.23 -9.86 7.45
CA VAL A 495 15.90 -9.15 8.53
C VAL A 495 14.86 -8.29 9.22
N ARG A 496 14.58 -8.58 10.49
CA ARG A 496 13.65 -7.76 11.26
C ARG A 496 14.36 -6.49 11.73
N GLY A 497 13.67 -5.37 11.55
CA GLY A 497 14.06 -4.07 12.08
C GLY A 497 13.48 -3.86 13.50
N PRO A 498 12.97 -2.66 13.82
CA PRO A 498 12.62 -1.58 12.89
C PRO A 498 13.81 -0.67 12.55
N TRP A 499 13.96 -0.31 11.27
CA TRP A 499 14.76 0.86 10.89
C TRP A 499 13.90 2.10 11.06
N GLU A 500 14.40 3.07 11.81
CA GLU A 500 13.75 4.36 12.03
C GLU A 500 14.71 5.48 11.65
N VAL A 501 14.48 6.07 10.48
CA VAL A 501 15.32 7.16 9.96
C VAL A 501 14.58 8.47 10.15
N GLU A 502 15.02 9.29 11.12
CA GLU A 502 14.44 10.59 11.44
C GLU A 502 15.22 11.75 10.81
N TRP A 503 14.51 12.82 10.44
CA TRP A 503 15.12 14.07 9.99
C TRP A 503 14.25 15.32 10.27
N ASP A 504 14.91 16.48 10.36
CA ASP A 504 14.25 17.78 10.42
C ASP A 504 13.87 18.27 9.01
N ILE A 505 12.65 18.81 8.86
CA ILE A 505 12.17 19.36 7.58
C ILE A 505 12.69 20.80 7.42
N PRO A 506 13.48 21.11 6.37
CA PRO A 506 14.06 22.43 6.20
C PRO A 506 13.02 23.55 6.09
N GLY A 507 13.28 24.67 6.77
CA GLY A 507 12.42 25.87 6.69
C GLY A 507 11.13 25.78 7.50
N ARG A 508 10.95 24.73 8.32
CA ARG A 508 9.84 24.58 9.25
C ARG A 508 10.29 24.98 10.66
N ASP A 509 9.55 25.91 11.27
CA ASP A 509 9.74 26.27 12.68
C ASP A 509 8.60 25.67 13.51
N PRO A 510 8.87 24.74 14.43
CA PRO A 510 7.84 24.14 15.28
C PRO A 510 7.07 25.19 16.11
N SER A 511 7.67 26.35 16.39
CA SER A 511 7.03 27.43 17.15
C SER A 511 6.02 28.25 16.35
N GLU A 512 6.06 28.18 15.01
CA GLU A 512 5.11 28.84 14.10
C GLU A 512 4.08 27.86 13.50
N ALA A 513 4.22 26.56 13.79
CA ALA A 513 3.35 25.51 13.28
C ALA A 513 1.93 25.58 13.87
N ALA A 514 0.92 25.39 13.02
CA ALA A 514 -0.45 25.20 13.47
C ALA A 514 -0.62 23.75 13.93
N LEU A 515 -0.60 23.53 15.25
CA LEU A 515 -0.76 22.20 15.83
C LEU A 515 -2.15 21.60 15.52
N PRO A 516 -2.25 20.26 15.39
CA PRO A 516 -3.53 19.59 15.32
C PRO A 516 -4.42 19.94 16.52
N VAL A 517 -5.72 20.01 16.27
CA VAL A 517 -6.71 20.34 17.30
C VAL A 517 -7.41 19.06 17.73
N HIS A 518 -7.31 18.75 19.03
CA HIS A 518 -8.12 17.73 19.68
C HIS A 518 -9.33 18.40 20.34
N LEU A 519 -10.52 18.03 19.89
CA LEU A 519 -11.78 18.44 20.50
C LEU A 519 -12.39 17.25 21.20
N PHE A 520 -12.94 17.49 22.39
CA PHE A 520 -13.73 16.52 23.14
C PHE A 520 -15.14 17.09 23.26
N PRO A 521 -16.00 16.89 22.24
CA PRO A 521 -17.35 17.41 22.28
C PRO A 521 -18.06 16.93 23.55
N GLU A 522 -18.72 17.85 24.24
CA GLU A 522 -19.49 17.50 25.43
C GLU A 522 -20.58 16.52 24.99
N ALA A 523 -20.54 15.30 25.53
CA ALA A 523 -21.56 14.31 25.25
C ALA A 523 -22.90 14.93 25.67
N ALA A 524 -23.83 15.11 24.72
CA ALA A 524 -25.19 15.47 25.08
C ALA A 524 -25.67 14.41 26.07
N GLU A 525 -26.01 14.81 27.31
CA GLU A 525 -26.45 13.87 28.33
C GLU A 525 -27.55 12.99 27.71
N PRO A 526 -27.39 11.66 27.70
CA PRO A 526 -28.34 10.78 27.04
C PRO A 526 -29.71 11.02 27.67
N ALA A 527 -30.67 11.41 26.83
CA ALA A 527 -32.05 11.61 27.26
C ALA A 527 -32.75 10.25 27.46
N GLY A 528 -32.16 9.34 28.26
CA GLY A 528 -32.74 8.03 28.56
C GLY A 528 -31.74 6.86 28.60
N LEU A 529 -32.31 5.66 28.55
CA LEU A 529 -31.62 4.35 28.51
C LEU A 529 -31.39 3.86 27.05
N GLU A 530 -31.55 4.74 26.04
CA GLU A 530 -31.48 4.39 24.61
C GLU A 530 -30.03 4.20 24.15
N ILE A 531 -29.79 3.19 23.30
CA ILE A 531 -28.45 2.86 22.82
C ILE A 531 -28.10 3.79 21.65
N GLN A 532 -27.07 4.61 21.79
CA GLN A 532 -26.70 5.58 20.75
C GLN A 532 -25.18 5.82 20.69
N PRO A 533 -24.63 6.13 19.49
CA PRO A 533 -23.24 6.51 19.35
C PRO A 533 -22.99 7.89 19.95
N VAL A 534 -21.77 8.10 20.45
CA VAL A 534 -21.29 9.40 20.95
C VAL A 534 -19.95 9.73 20.32
N VAL A 535 -19.67 11.02 20.15
CA VAL A 535 -18.34 11.48 19.73
C VAL A 535 -17.47 11.61 20.98
N GLU A 536 -16.43 10.80 21.10
CA GLU A 536 -15.48 10.86 22.21
C GLU A 536 -14.42 11.93 21.94
N GLU A 537 -13.92 11.97 20.71
CA GLU A 537 -12.80 12.82 20.33
C GLU A 537 -12.87 13.16 18.84
N VAL A 538 -12.43 14.36 18.49
CA VAL A 538 -12.26 14.81 17.11
C VAL A 538 -10.84 15.37 16.98
N PHE A 539 -10.06 14.75 16.11
CA PHE A 539 -8.74 15.21 15.72
C PHE A 539 -8.82 15.92 14.37
N LEU A 540 -8.33 17.15 14.33
CA LEU A 540 -8.35 18.01 13.14
C LEU A 540 -6.94 18.42 12.77
N SER A 541 -6.56 18.17 11.53
CA SER A 541 -5.32 18.68 10.94
C SER A 541 -5.53 19.16 9.51
N ASP A 542 -4.46 19.64 8.88
CA ASP A 542 -4.43 19.95 7.45
C ASP A 542 -4.41 18.69 6.56
N ARG A 543 -4.24 17.50 7.16
CA ARG A 543 -4.09 16.21 6.46
C ARG A 543 -5.27 15.28 6.63
N LEU A 544 -6.00 15.38 7.74
CA LEU A 544 -7.20 14.58 7.94
C LEU A 544 -8.15 15.16 8.98
N THR A 545 -9.35 14.60 8.98
CA THR A 545 -10.31 14.71 10.07
C THR A 545 -10.55 13.31 10.61
N ALA A 546 -10.21 13.07 11.87
CA ALA A 546 -10.45 11.79 12.53
C ALA A 546 -11.46 11.98 13.65
N VAL A 547 -12.47 11.12 13.69
CA VAL A 547 -13.52 11.14 14.71
C VAL A 547 -13.52 9.82 15.44
N LYS A 548 -13.28 9.86 16.76
CA LYS A 548 -13.38 8.69 17.63
C LYS A 548 -14.79 8.57 18.17
N LEU A 549 -15.36 7.38 18.04
CA LEU A 549 -16.72 7.08 18.45
C LEU A 549 -16.75 6.16 19.68
N GLY A 550 -17.73 6.42 20.52
CA GLY A 550 -18.10 5.58 21.65
C GLY A 550 -19.58 5.22 21.60
N GLY A 551 -20.04 4.50 22.62
CA GLY A 551 -21.45 4.18 22.80
C GLY A 551 -21.96 4.63 24.16
N SER A 552 -23.19 5.14 24.20
CA SER A 552 -23.93 5.42 25.43
C SER A 552 -25.20 4.57 25.49
N GLY A 553 -25.72 4.33 26.70
CA GLY A 553 -26.87 3.44 26.90
C GLY A 553 -26.59 1.96 26.61
N LEU A 554 -25.32 1.56 26.47
CA LEU A 554 -24.94 0.17 26.22
C LEU A 554 -25.39 -0.76 27.36
N PRO A 555 -25.77 -2.02 27.06
CA PRO A 555 -25.97 -3.04 28.08
C PRO A 555 -24.75 -3.20 29.00
N ALA A 556 -24.95 -3.74 30.22
CA ALA A 556 -23.85 -4.02 31.14
C ALA A 556 -22.77 -4.88 30.47
N ASP A 557 -21.51 -4.50 30.68
CA ASP A 557 -20.29 -5.13 30.12
C ASP A 557 -20.17 -5.10 28.58
N ALA A 558 -21.15 -4.55 27.85
CA ALA A 558 -21.07 -4.38 26.42
C ALA A 558 -20.15 -3.20 26.03
N THR A 559 -19.44 -3.34 24.93
CA THR A 559 -18.50 -2.33 24.43
C THR A 559 -18.82 -1.93 23.00
N PHE A 560 -18.74 -0.64 22.70
CA PHE A 560 -18.79 -0.15 21.33
C PHE A 560 -17.61 -0.70 20.52
N VAL A 561 -17.88 -1.19 19.30
CA VAL A 561 -16.86 -1.75 18.40
C VAL A 561 -16.51 -0.71 17.34
N GLN A 562 -17.49 -0.35 16.51
CA GLN A 562 -17.28 0.56 15.38
C GLN A 562 -18.60 1.19 14.91
N ALA A 563 -18.50 2.29 14.16
CA ALA A 563 -19.60 2.76 13.32
C ALA A 563 -19.57 2.03 11.98
N LEU A 564 -20.75 1.61 11.52
CA LEU A 564 -20.87 0.94 10.23
C LEU A 564 -21.03 1.98 9.12
N SER A 565 -20.38 1.75 7.98
CA SER A 565 -20.49 2.63 6.82
C SER A 565 -21.85 2.52 6.12
N TYR A 566 -22.60 1.46 6.40
CA TYR A 566 -23.91 1.15 5.85
C TYR A 566 -24.88 0.68 6.95
N ASP A 567 -26.17 0.65 6.63
CA ASP A 567 -27.20 0.01 7.46
C ASP A 567 -27.38 -1.43 6.95
N PRO A 568 -27.09 -2.49 7.75
CA PRO A 568 -27.23 -3.88 7.29
C PRO A 568 -28.63 -4.28 6.82
N SER A 569 -29.66 -3.49 7.14
CA SER A 569 -31.03 -3.68 6.65
C SER A 569 -31.36 -2.99 5.32
N ARG A 570 -30.46 -2.16 4.77
CA ARG A 570 -30.69 -1.35 3.56
C ARG A 570 -29.48 -1.37 2.62
N ASN A 571 -29.72 -1.29 1.32
CA ASN A 571 -28.64 -1.09 0.34
C ASN A 571 -28.18 0.38 0.33
N GLY A 572 -26.90 0.61 0.63
CA GLY A 572 -26.21 1.89 0.43
C GLY A 572 -25.33 2.36 1.60
N SER A 573 -24.20 3.00 1.28
CA SER A 573 -23.37 3.72 2.24
C SER A 573 -24.12 4.95 2.78
N GLY A 574 -24.04 5.16 4.09
CA GLY A 574 -24.72 6.24 4.80
C GLY A 574 -23.86 6.98 5.82
N LEU A 575 -22.61 6.56 6.04
CA LEU A 575 -21.66 7.23 6.93
C LEU A 575 -20.97 8.38 6.21
N TYR A 576 -21.18 9.60 6.69
CA TYR A 576 -20.49 10.78 6.19
C TYR A 576 -20.47 11.90 7.24
N LEU A 577 -19.49 12.78 7.10
CA LEU A 577 -19.41 14.04 7.84
C LEU A 577 -19.92 15.16 6.93
N GLU A 578 -20.72 16.07 7.46
CA GLU A 578 -21.25 17.22 6.72
C GLU A 578 -20.96 18.52 7.46
N ASP A 579 -20.45 19.53 6.75
CA ASP A 579 -20.18 20.85 7.33
C ASP A 579 -21.38 21.81 7.23
N ASN A 580 -21.26 22.97 7.86
CA ASN A 580 -22.28 24.03 7.85
C ASN A 580 -22.55 24.65 6.46
N TRP A 581 -21.87 24.23 5.39
CA TRP A 581 -22.18 24.56 3.99
C TRP A 581 -22.72 23.36 3.20
N ALA A 582 -23.15 22.30 3.88
CA ALA A 582 -23.65 21.07 3.29
C ALA A 582 -22.61 20.34 2.40
N ARG A 583 -21.31 20.55 2.63
CA ARG A 583 -20.27 19.75 1.98
C ARG A 583 -20.11 18.45 2.73
N ARG A 584 -20.05 17.34 1.99
CA ARG A 584 -19.94 15.99 2.53
C ARG A 584 -18.53 15.45 2.38
N TYR A 585 -18.05 14.83 3.44
CA TYR A 585 -16.79 14.12 3.50
C TYR A 585 -17.10 12.65 3.74
N LEU A 586 -16.57 11.79 2.87
CA LEU A 586 -16.77 10.34 2.95
C LEU A 586 -15.57 9.69 3.67
N PRO A 587 -15.79 8.59 4.40
CA PRO A 587 -14.70 7.84 5.02
C PRO A 587 -13.76 7.26 3.95
N GLY A 588 -12.48 7.10 4.29
CA GLY A 588 -11.46 6.50 3.41
C GLY A 588 -10.92 7.42 2.31
N GLN A 589 -11.27 8.71 2.32
CA GLN A 589 -10.70 9.74 1.44
C GLN A 589 -9.49 10.47 2.06
N ASN A 590 -9.00 9.96 3.18
CA ASN A 590 -7.85 10.51 3.90
C ASN A 590 -6.53 9.99 3.31
N GLU A 591 -5.56 10.88 3.19
CA GLU A 591 -4.20 10.57 2.72
C GLU A 591 -3.25 10.16 3.86
N ALA A 592 -3.71 10.32 5.10
CA ALA A 592 -2.99 9.98 6.32
C ALA A 592 -3.95 9.40 7.35
N ILE A 593 -3.44 8.70 8.35
CA ILE A 593 -4.17 8.35 9.56
C ILE A 593 -3.44 8.85 10.81
N ILE A 594 -4.03 8.59 11.97
CA ILE A 594 -3.36 8.66 13.27
C ILE A 594 -3.52 7.30 13.97
N ARG A 595 -2.53 6.89 14.76
CA ARG A 595 -2.65 5.78 15.72
C ARG A 595 -2.43 6.28 17.14
N PRO A 596 -3.46 6.86 17.78
CA PRO A 596 -3.33 7.35 19.16
C PRO A 596 -3.33 6.17 20.15
N GLY A 597 -2.18 5.88 20.75
CA GLY A 597 -1.99 4.83 21.77
C GLY A 597 -0.54 4.37 21.91
N GLU A 598 -0.23 3.57 22.94
CA GLU A 598 1.12 3.01 23.18
C GLU A 598 1.42 1.74 22.37
N ASP A 599 0.41 1.11 21.75
CA ASP A 599 0.57 -0.10 20.94
C ASP A 599 0.52 0.25 19.44
N PRO A 600 1.68 0.40 18.77
CA PRO A 600 1.75 0.83 17.38
C PRO A 600 1.19 -0.19 16.38
N LEU A 601 0.99 -1.44 16.81
CA LEU A 601 0.50 -2.54 15.96
C LEU A 601 -1.03 -2.64 15.96
N ARG A 602 -1.73 -1.91 16.84
CA ARG A 602 -3.16 -2.13 17.06
C ARG A 602 -4.04 -1.07 16.43
N TYR A 603 -4.86 -1.48 15.46
CA TYR A 603 -5.93 -0.65 14.90
C TYR A 603 -7.09 -0.52 15.90
N ASP A 604 -7.49 0.72 16.23
CA ASP A 604 -8.70 0.99 17.01
C ASP A 604 -9.87 1.31 16.04
N PRO A 605 -10.79 0.36 15.78
CA PRO A 605 -11.87 0.51 14.78
C PRO A 605 -12.91 1.58 15.14
N ARG A 606 -12.79 2.19 16.32
CA ARG A 606 -13.61 3.32 16.74
C ARG A 606 -13.26 4.62 16.05
N TRP A 607 -12.07 4.72 15.46
CA TRP A 607 -11.66 5.87 14.68
C TRP A 607 -12.21 5.81 13.26
N GLN A 608 -12.86 6.91 12.85
CA GLN A 608 -13.36 7.11 11.50
C GLN A 608 -12.58 8.27 10.87
N PHE A 609 -11.97 8.01 9.71
CA PHE A 609 -11.06 8.93 9.03
C PHE A 609 -11.71 9.54 7.79
N PHE A 610 -11.63 10.86 7.67
CA PHE A 610 -12.16 11.66 6.59
C PHE A 610 -11.09 12.62 6.05
N ALA A 611 -11.32 13.17 4.85
CA ALA A 611 -10.47 14.21 4.29
C ALA A 611 -10.42 15.48 5.20
N PRO A 612 -9.40 16.35 5.05
CA PRO A 612 -9.31 17.60 5.79
C PRO A 612 -10.55 18.48 5.65
N LEU A 613 -10.98 19.09 6.75
CA LEU A 613 -12.06 20.07 6.70
C LEU A 613 -11.68 21.31 5.91
N GLN A 614 -12.69 21.93 5.33
CA GLN A 614 -12.51 23.23 4.70
C GLN A 614 -12.27 24.30 5.77
N PRO A 615 -11.34 25.26 5.57
CA PRO A 615 -10.84 26.14 6.63
C PRO A 615 -11.90 26.91 7.41
N LEU A 616 -13.01 27.23 6.74
CA LEU A 616 -14.08 28.00 7.35
C LEU A 616 -15.00 27.15 8.24
N ALA A 617 -14.98 25.80 8.18
CA ALA A 617 -15.89 24.91 8.92
C ALA A 617 -16.03 25.32 10.39
N GLN A 618 -17.29 25.48 10.80
CA GLN A 618 -17.66 25.91 12.15
C GLN A 618 -18.49 24.86 12.87
N ASP A 619 -19.37 24.16 12.16
CA ASP A 619 -20.20 23.11 12.73
C ASP A 619 -20.17 21.89 11.83
N LEU A 620 -20.19 20.72 12.47
CA LEU A 620 -20.17 19.43 11.80
C LEU A 620 -21.37 18.59 12.23
N THR A 621 -21.90 17.84 11.27
CA THR A 621 -22.90 16.81 11.49
C THR A 621 -22.31 15.49 11.00
N LEU A 622 -22.03 14.57 11.92
CA LEU A 622 -21.68 13.20 11.58
C LEU A 622 -22.95 12.37 11.48
N ARG A 623 -23.18 11.76 10.32
CA ARG A 623 -24.30 10.84 10.11
C ARG A 623 -23.82 9.41 10.24
N ILE A 624 -24.41 8.65 11.15
CA ILE A 624 -24.07 7.23 11.39
C ILE A 624 -25.29 6.38 11.05
N PRO A 625 -25.22 5.48 10.04
CA PRO A 625 -26.36 4.67 9.63
C PRO A 625 -26.64 3.51 10.59
N ALA A 626 -25.60 2.91 11.16
CA ALA A 626 -25.69 1.85 12.16
C ALA A 626 -24.37 1.81 12.96
N MET A 627 -24.38 1.17 14.12
CA MET A 627 -23.18 0.91 14.91
C MET A 627 -23.11 -0.54 15.34
N GLU A 628 -21.91 -1.02 15.63
CA GLU A 628 -21.66 -2.37 16.12
C GLU A 628 -21.23 -2.33 17.60
N VAL A 629 -21.79 -3.25 18.38
CA VAL A 629 -21.56 -3.40 19.81
C VAL A 629 -21.19 -4.85 20.08
N PHE A 630 -20.13 -5.06 20.87
CA PHE A 630 -19.76 -6.36 21.39
C PHE A 630 -20.46 -6.58 22.73
N VAL A 631 -21.13 -7.72 22.87
CA VAL A 631 -21.80 -8.13 24.10
C VAL A 631 -21.10 -9.40 24.61
N PRO A 632 -20.36 -9.32 25.73
CA PRO A 632 -19.64 -10.47 26.26
C PRO A 632 -20.63 -11.53 26.76
N ALA A 633 -20.35 -12.80 26.45
CA ALA A 633 -21.08 -13.94 26.96
C ALA A 633 -20.26 -15.21 26.73
N ASN A 634 -20.12 -16.05 27.76
CA ASN A 634 -19.40 -17.31 27.63
C ASN A 634 -20.37 -18.46 27.38
N THR A 635 -20.16 -19.19 26.31
CA THR A 635 -20.87 -20.44 26.02
C THR A 635 -19.97 -21.40 25.25
N SER A 636 -20.38 -22.66 25.15
CA SER A 636 -19.66 -23.64 24.35
C SER A 636 -20.60 -24.65 23.75
N PHE A 637 -20.23 -25.22 22.61
CA PHE A 637 -20.94 -26.34 22.00
C PHE A 637 -19.98 -27.42 21.54
N GLU A 638 -20.50 -28.63 21.36
CA GLU A 638 -19.78 -29.74 20.75
C GLU A 638 -20.41 -30.09 19.41
N VAL A 639 -19.58 -30.42 18.43
CA VAL A 639 -20.03 -30.93 17.13
C VAL A 639 -19.17 -32.12 16.72
N GLU A 640 -19.81 -33.13 16.13
CA GLU A 640 -19.15 -34.34 15.66
C GLU A 640 -19.08 -34.32 14.13
N VAL A 641 -17.86 -34.46 13.60
CA VAL A 641 -17.58 -34.65 12.18
C VAL A 641 -17.50 -36.17 11.92
N PRO A 642 -18.42 -36.76 11.14
CA PRO A 642 -18.43 -38.19 10.87
C PRO A 642 -17.18 -38.67 10.13
N GLN A 643 -16.79 -39.91 10.38
CA GLN A 643 -15.77 -40.58 9.59
C GLN A 643 -16.33 -41.07 8.25
N GLY A 644 -15.49 -41.07 7.21
CA GLY A 644 -15.83 -41.68 5.92
C GLY A 644 -16.85 -40.89 5.10
N LEU A 645 -16.88 -39.56 5.23
CA LEU A 645 -17.67 -38.70 4.35
C LEU A 645 -17.24 -38.88 2.89
N THR A 646 -18.21 -38.96 2.00
CA THR A 646 -18.02 -38.91 0.55
C THR A 646 -18.30 -37.51 0.05
N PHE A 647 -17.54 -37.07 -0.96
CA PHE A 647 -17.66 -35.74 -1.54
C PHE A 647 -18.14 -35.82 -2.98
N GLU A 648 -19.08 -34.97 -3.33
CA GLU A 648 -19.56 -34.78 -4.70
C GLU A 648 -19.20 -33.38 -5.20
N LYS A 649 -18.92 -33.29 -6.49
CA LYS A 649 -18.63 -32.02 -7.15
C LYS A 649 -19.92 -31.21 -7.30
N GLU A 650 -19.94 -30.00 -6.76
CA GLU A 650 -21.03 -29.04 -6.89
C GLU A 650 -20.53 -27.81 -7.67
N GLU A 651 -21.27 -27.44 -8.71
CA GLU A 651 -21.06 -26.17 -9.42
C GLU A 651 -21.96 -25.10 -8.80
N TYR A 652 -21.39 -23.94 -8.49
CA TYR A 652 -22.13 -22.83 -7.90
C TYR A 652 -21.73 -21.52 -8.60
N GLU A 653 -22.69 -20.60 -8.72
CA GLU A 653 -22.43 -19.28 -9.30
C GLU A 653 -22.01 -18.30 -8.21
N VAL A 654 -20.84 -17.71 -8.39
CA VAL A 654 -20.35 -16.59 -7.57
C VAL A 654 -20.54 -15.31 -8.35
N THR A 655 -21.07 -14.27 -7.70
CA THR A 655 -21.07 -12.93 -8.27
C THR A 655 -19.83 -12.20 -7.77
N THR A 656 -18.83 -12.05 -8.63
CA THR A 656 -17.59 -11.35 -8.30
C THR A 656 -17.78 -9.86 -8.58
N ILE A 657 -17.53 -9.02 -7.56
CA ILE A 657 -17.46 -7.55 -7.68
C ILE A 657 -16.02 -7.16 -7.32
N GLY A 658 -15.14 -7.17 -8.31
CA GLY A 658 -13.75 -6.76 -8.17
C GLY A 658 -13.47 -5.44 -8.89
N GLY A 659 -12.73 -4.52 -8.25
CA GLY A 659 -12.07 -3.40 -8.93
C GLY A 659 -12.94 -2.31 -9.56
N GLY A 660 -14.23 -2.22 -9.22
CA GLY A 660 -15.14 -1.23 -9.82
C GLY A 660 -15.65 -1.61 -11.23
N GLY A 661 -15.46 -2.86 -11.66
CA GLY A 661 -16.05 -3.41 -12.88
C GLY A 661 -17.53 -3.82 -12.72
N PRO A 662 -18.23 -4.19 -13.81
CA PRO A 662 -19.60 -4.69 -13.76
C PRO A 662 -19.69 -6.03 -13.02
N GLU A 663 -20.83 -6.32 -12.39
CA GLU A 663 -21.13 -7.61 -11.77
C GLU A 663 -20.92 -8.74 -12.77
N ARG A 664 -20.11 -9.74 -12.39
CA ARG A 664 -19.89 -10.96 -13.20
C ARG A 664 -20.36 -12.16 -12.43
N GLN A 665 -21.12 -13.03 -13.11
CA GLN A 665 -21.40 -14.36 -12.61
C GLN A 665 -20.34 -15.31 -13.15
N GLU A 666 -19.59 -15.92 -12.23
CA GLU A 666 -18.60 -16.95 -12.52
C GLU A 666 -19.08 -18.27 -11.93
N THR A 667 -19.07 -19.32 -12.75
CA THR A 667 -19.34 -20.67 -12.25
C THR A 667 -18.07 -21.21 -11.61
N GLN A 668 -18.10 -21.36 -10.30
CA GLN A 668 -17.05 -22.00 -9.52
C GLN A 668 -17.44 -23.44 -9.19
N THR A 669 -16.44 -24.26 -8.92
CA THR A 669 -16.63 -25.65 -8.48
C THR A 669 -16.17 -25.78 -7.04
N ARG A 670 -16.95 -26.47 -6.21
CA ARG A 670 -16.52 -26.93 -4.88
C ARG A 670 -16.84 -28.41 -4.70
N TRP A 671 -16.16 -29.08 -3.78
CA TRP A 671 -16.52 -30.44 -3.38
C TRP A 671 -17.26 -30.38 -2.05
N VAL A 672 -18.42 -31.01 -1.96
CA VAL A 672 -19.26 -30.97 -0.76
C VAL A 672 -19.62 -32.37 -0.32
N SER A 673 -19.67 -32.60 0.99
CA SER A 673 -20.21 -33.83 1.53
C SER A 673 -21.74 -33.86 1.42
N ASP A 674 -22.33 -35.05 1.55
CA ASP A 674 -23.74 -35.13 1.94
C ASP A 674 -23.93 -34.37 3.27
N PRO A 675 -24.95 -33.51 3.38
CA PRO A 675 -25.25 -32.86 4.64
C PRO A 675 -25.81 -33.88 5.64
N TRP A 676 -25.46 -33.73 6.91
CA TRP A 676 -26.04 -34.53 8.00
C TRP A 676 -26.79 -33.64 8.99
N ALA A 677 -27.83 -34.23 9.59
CA ALA A 677 -28.64 -33.54 10.57
C ALA A 677 -27.86 -33.35 11.88
N VAL A 678 -27.92 -32.14 12.44
CA VAL A 678 -27.49 -31.81 13.79
C VAL A 678 -28.68 -31.21 14.54
N ASP A 679 -28.71 -31.31 15.88
CA ASP A 679 -29.70 -30.62 16.70
C ASP A 679 -28.98 -29.79 17.76
N LEU A 680 -28.42 -28.67 17.32
CA LEU A 680 -27.58 -27.82 18.16
C LEU A 680 -28.32 -26.53 18.48
N ASN A 681 -28.69 -26.40 19.74
CA ASN A 681 -29.35 -25.23 20.29
C ASN A 681 -28.30 -24.43 21.05
N LEU A 682 -27.97 -23.25 20.54
CA LEU A 682 -26.96 -22.36 21.11
C LEU A 682 -27.64 -21.12 21.68
N GLU A 683 -27.48 -20.89 22.99
CA GLU A 683 -27.86 -19.66 23.65
C GLU A 683 -26.61 -18.86 24.00
N VAL A 684 -26.50 -17.64 23.47
CA VAL A 684 -25.37 -16.74 23.70
C VAL A 684 -25.84 -15.30 23.76
N ALA A 685 -25.45 -14.57 24.80
CA ALA A 685 -25.88 -13.19 25.03
C ALA A 685 -27.41 -13.01 24.87
N GLY A 686 -28.21 -14.00 25.29
CA GLY A 686 -29.67 -14.05 25.18
C GLY A 686 -30.24 -14.23 23.77
N TYR A 687 -29.41 -14.47 22.76
CA TYR A 687 -29.82 -14.91 21.43
C TYR A 687 -29.90 -16.43 21.39
N GLU A 688 -30.93 -16.95 20.74
CA GLU A 688 -31.14 -18.38 20.54
C GLU A 688 -30.94 -18.72 19.06
N LEU A 689 -29.96 -19.58 18.77
CA LEU A 689 -29.67 -20.10 17.45
C LEU A 689 -29.94 -21.61 17.43
N HIS A 690 -30.58 -22.09 16.36
CA HIS A 690 -30.82 -23.51 16.16
C HIS A 690 -30.19 -23.98 14.86
N PHE A 691 -29.09 -24.70 14.97
CA PHE A 691 -28.39 -25.33 13.86
C PHE A 691 -28.96 -26.73 13.64
N THR A 692 -29.33 -27.00 12.39
CA THR A 692 -30.05 -28.22 12.01
C THR A 692 -29.29 -29.09 11.03
N GLU A 693 -28.29 -28.52 10.37
CA GLU A 693 -27.56 -29.16 9.28
C GLU A 693 -26.07 -28.85 9.40
N ALA A 694 -25.24 -29.85 9.12
CA ALA A 694 -23.80 -29.74 9.02
C ALA A 694 -23.34 -30.34 7.69
N GLN A 695 -22.35 -29.72 7.07
CA GLN A 695 -21.78 -30.15 5.79
C GLN A 695 -20.30 -29.79 5.77
N VAL A 696 -19.45 -30.67 5.22
CA VAL A 696 -18.04 -30.33 4.95
C VAL A 696 -17.91 -29.89 3.51
N GLN A 697 -17.24 -28.76 3.30
CA GLN A 697 -16.76 -28.35 1.98
C GLN A 697 -15.26 -28.62 1.91
N HIS A 698 -14.83 -29.07 0.73
CA HIS A 698 -13.46 -29.38 0.39
C HIS A 698 -13.05 -28.62 -0.88
N GLU A 699 -11.91 -27.94 -0.81
CA GLU A 699 -11.28 -27.31 -1.96
C GLU A 699 -9.78 -27.57 -1.89
N GLY A 700 -9.27 -28.34 -2.87
CA GLY A 700 -7.93 -28.93 -2.83
C GLY A 700 -6.77 -27.93 -2.75
N ASN A 701 -6.97 -26.71 -3.24
CA ASN A 701 -5.95 -25.65 -3.19
C ASN A 701 -6.17 -24.61 -2.10
N SER A 702 -7.26 -24.73 -1.35
CA SER A 702 -7.53 -23.78 -0.28
C SER A 702 -6.73 -24.17 0.95
N ASP A 703 -6.20 -23.19 1.67
CA ASP A 703 -5.75 -23.38 3.04
C ASP A 703 -6.66 -22.56 3.96
N PRO A 704 -7.52 -23.20 4.79
CA PRO A 704 -7.62 -24.65 5.03
C PRO A 704 -8.46 -25.42 3.99
N GLN A 705 -8.05 -26.67 3.69
CA GLN A 705 -8.67 -27.52 2.66
C GLN A 705 -10.08 -28.03 3.01
N TYR A 706 -10.38 -28.21 4.30
CA TYR A 706 -11.66 -28.72 4.78
C TYR A 706 -12.31 -27.77 5.77
N LEU A 707 -13.50 -27.33 5.40
CA LEU A 707 -14.31 -26.39 6.17
C LEU A 707 -15.64 -27.03 6.54
N LEU A 708 -15.92 -27.08 7.85
CA LEU A 708 -17.20 -27.52 8.37
C LEU A 708 -18.16 -26.33 8.41
N PHE A 709 -19.25 -26.43 7.66
CA PHE A 709 -20.36 -25.49 7.67
C PHE A 709 -21.48 -26.02 8.54
N LEU A 710 -21.78 -25.34 9.64
CA LEU A 710 -22.98 -25.55 10.43
C LEU A 710 -24.01 -24.51 10.02
N THR A 711 -25.19 -24.97 9.63
CA THR A 711 -26.24 -24.06 9.15
C THR A 711 -27.56 -24.28 9.86
N GLY A 712 -28.24 -23.16 10.08
CA GLY A 712 -29.39 -23.12 10.95
C GLY A 712 -30.23 -21.87 10.77
N LYS A 713 -31.13 -21.67 11.72
CA LYS A 713 -31.99 -20.49 11.81
C LYS A 713 -31.83 -19.82 13.16
N PRO A 714 -31.78 -18.48 13.21
CA PRO A 714 -31.95 -17.78 14.47
C PRO A 714 -33.40 -17.95 14.95
N ARG A 715 -33.59 -18.43 16.19
CA ARG A 715 -34.90 -18.34 16.87
C ARG A 715 -35.12 -16.94 17.42
N THR A 716 -34.03 -16.32 17.87
CA THR A 716 -33.98 -14.91 18.25
C THR A 716 -32.89 -14.23 17.43
N ALA A 717 -33.29 -13.41 16.46
CA ALA A 717 -32.37 -12.63 15.62
C ALA A 717 -32.13 -11.20 16.14
N SER A 718 -33.00 -10.72 17.03
CA SER A 718 -32.91 -9.38 17.63
C SER A 718 -33.40 -9.38 19.06
N ARG A 719 -32.85 -8.48 19.87
CA ARG A 719 -33.21 -8.25 21.28
C ARG A 719 -33.32 -6.75 21.53
N GLY A 720 -34.54 -6.25 21.60
CA GLY A 720 -34.76 -4.80 21.61
C GLY A 720 -34.24 -4.19 20.31
N GLU A 721 -33.28 -3.28 20.41
CA GLU A 721 -32.64 -2.61 19.27
C GLU A 721 -31.36 -3.31 18.77
N LEU A 722 -30.91 -4.36 19.47
CA LEU A 722 -29.72 -5.11 19.09
C LEU A 722 -30.09 -6.22 18.10
N HIS A 723 -29.43 -6.24 16.96
CA HIS A 723 -29.57 -7.27 15.93
C HIS A 723 -28.28 -8.08 15.86
N LEU A 724 -28.37 -9.40 15.98
CA LEU A 724 -27.20 -10.28 15.98
C LEU A 724 -26.46 -10.16 14.64
N ASN A 725 -25.14 -9.92 14.69
CA ASN A 725 -24.25 -9.87 13.54
C ASN A 725 -23.36 -11.13 13.49
N GLU A 726 -22.39 -11.20 14.40
CA GLU A 726 -21.36 -12.23 14.42
C GLU A 726 -21.21 -12.89 15.80
N LEU A 727 -20.75 -14.14 15.80
CA LEU A 727 -20.30 -14.86 17.00
C LEU A 727 -18.80 -14.61 17.18
N ARG A 728 -18.37 -14.35 18.43
CA ARG A 728 -16.95 -14.17 18.76
C ARG A 728 -16.44 -15.41 19.47
N PHE A 729 -15.51 -16.11 18.83
CA PHE A 729 -14.92 -17.34 19.32
C PHE A 729 -13.70 -17.01 20.19
N SER A 730 -13.42 -17.86 21.17
CA SER A 730 -12.21 -17.75 22.00
C SER A 730 -11.28 -18.93 21.85
N LYS A 731 -11.84 -20.14 21.69
CA LYS A 731 -11.06 -21.36 21.74
C LYS A 731 -11.75 -22.50 20.98
N ILE A 732 -10.97 -23.35 20.33
CA ILE A 732 -11.43 -24.61 19.74
C ILE A 732 -10.55 -25.74 20.27
N GLU A 733 -11.16 -26.78 20.84
CA GLU A 733 -10.51 -28.06 21.13
C GLU A 733 -10.82 -29.02 19.98
N GLN A 734 -9.78 -29.49 19.31
CA GLN A 734 -9.87 -30.39 18.16
C GLN A 734 -9.87 -31.87 18.59
N PRO A 735 -10.35 -32.81 17.75
CA PRO A 735 -10.44 -34.23 18.09
C PRO A 735 -9.11 -34.90 18.46
N ASP A 736 -7.99 -34.37 17.96
CA ASP A 736 -6.64 -34.85 18.24
C ASP A 736 -6.07 -34.35 19.60
N GLY A 737 -6.87 -33.56 20.33
CA GLY A 737 -6.50 -32.98 21.62
C GLY A 737 -5.74 -31.66 21.52
N THR A 738 -5.49 -31.16 20.30
CA THR A 738 -4.90 -29.84 20.11
C THR A 738 -5.93 -28.74 20.43
N THR A 739 -5.43 -27.57 20.81
CA THR A 739 -6.24 -26.40 21.13
C THR A 739 -5.79 -25.22 20.29
N VAL A 740 -6.74 -24.61 19.60
CA VAL A 740 -6.56 -23.36 18.85
C VAL A 740 -7.15 -22.23 19.69
N GLN A 741 -6.32 -21.24 20.02
CA GLN A 741 -6.79 -19.99 20.62
C GLN A 741 -7.14 -19.03 19.49
N VAL A 742 -8.29 -18.36 19.60
CA VAL A 742 -8.74 -17.39 18.59
C VAL A 742 -8.40 -16.00 19.11
N GLU A 743 -7.39 -15.37 18.51
CA GLU A 743 -7.00 -14.01 18.84
C GLU A 743 -7.90 -12.98 18.13
N LYS A 744 -7.98 -11.77 18.70
CA LYS A 744 -9.03 -10.79 18.43
C LYS A 744 -8.89 -10.07 17.07
N ASP A 745 -7.71 -10.10 16.46
CA ASP A 745 -7.32 -9.16 15.39
C ASP A 745 -6.94 -9.85 14.05
N ASP A 746 -7.12 -11.17 13.91
CA ASP A 746 -6.90 -11.88 12.64
C ASP A 746 -8.08 -11.67 11.67
N LEU A 747 -7.94 -10.67 10.80
CA LEU A 747 -8.96 -10.19 9.85
C LEU A 747 -9.38 -11.19 8.75
N ALA A 748 -8.88 -12.44 8.76
CA ALA A 748 -9.28 -13.47 7.80
C ALA A 748 -8.92 -14.90 8.28
N SER A 749 -9.34 -15.31 9.48
CA SER A 749 -9.12 -16.69 9.95
C SER A 749 -10.37 -17.36 10.49
N TYR A 750 -10.52 -18.65 10.19
CA TYR A 750 -11.54 -19.51 10.78
C TYR A 750 -11.19 -19.77 12.25
N PRO A 751 -12.17 -19.76 13.18
CA PRO A 751 -13.61 -19.90 12.95
C PRO A 751 -14.33 -18.60 12.59
N TYR A 752 -15.33 -18.71 11.72
CA TYR A 752 -16.28 -17.65 11.41
C TYR A 752 -17.68 -18.04 11.88
N GLY A 753 -18.50 -17.07 12.30
CA GLY A 753 -19.87 -17.34 12.68
C GLY A 753 -20.72 -16.09 12.63
N GLY A 754 -21.90 -16.17 12.01
CA GLY A 754 -22.77 -15.01 11.86
C GLY A 754 -24.19 -15.34 11.45
N VAL A 755 -25.02 -14.29 11.42
CA VAL A 755 -26.42 -14.36 10.99
C VAL A 755 -26.63 -13.36 9.86
N GLY A 756 -27.13 -13.86 8.72
CA GLY A 756 -27.34 -13.04 7.53
C GLY A 756 -28.53 -13.51 6.70
N PRO A 757 -28.92 -12.75 5.66
CA PRO A 757 -30.00 -13.14 4.77
C PRO A 757 -29.59 -14.38 3.94
N THR A 758 -30.54 -15.27 3.65
CA THR A 758 -30.30 -16.51 2.87
C THR A 758 -29.86 -16.25 1.43
N ALA A 759 -30.18 -15.07 0.90
CA ALA A 759 -29.79 -14.58 -0.41
C ALA A 759 -29.84 -13.05 -0.39
N ILE A 760 -29.15 -12.38 -1.31
CA ILE A 760 -29.22 -10.92 -1.46
C ILE A 760 -30.69 -10.48 -1.62
N GLY A 761 -31.15 -9.58 -0.75
CA GLY A 761 -32.54 -9.10 -0.75
C GLY A 761 -33.58 -10.04 -0.10
N SER A 762 -33.16 -11.18 0.46
CA SER A 762 -34.03 -12.07 1.22
C SER A 762 -34.27 -11.54 2.64
N ASN A 763 -35.52 -11.59 3.10
CA ASN A 763 -35.87 -11.33 4.50
C ASN A 763 -35.74 -12.58 5.39
N GLN A 764 -35.41 -13.75 4.81
CA GLN A 764 -35.17 -14.97 5.59
C GLN A 764 -33.73 -14.97 6.09
N LEU A 765 -33.55 -15.07 7.40
CA LEU A 765 -32.23 -15.14 8.04
C LEU A 765 -31.76 -16.58 8.16
N ARG A 766 -30.46 -16.79 7.93
CA ARG A 766 -29.71 -18.03 8.17
C ARG A 766 -28.62 -17.75 9.19
N ALA A 767 -28.45 -18.66 10.13
CA ALA A 767 -27.27 -18.68 10.99
C ALA A 767 -26.24 -19.65 10.40
N MET A 768 -24.96 -19.26 10.42
CA MET A 768 -23.88 -20.07 9.90
C MET A 768 -22.68 -20.02 10.85
N ILE A 769 -22.02 -21.16 11.03
CA ILE A 769 -20.69 -21.26 11.64
C ILE A 769 -19.80 -22.03 10.66
N VAL A 770 -18.57 -21.56 10.48
CA VAL A 770 -17.55 -22.19 9.64
C VAL A 770 -16.34 -22.49 10.51
N LEU A 771 -15.93 -23.75 10.57
CA LEU A 771 -14.78 -24.22 11.34
C LEU A 771 -13.76 -24.88 10.41
N ASN A 772 -12.47 -24.64 10.66
CA ASN A 772 -11.42 -25.45 10.06
C ASN A 772 -11.46 -26.85 10.67
N VAL A 773 -11.67 -27.86 9.82
CA VAL A 773 -11.67 -29.29 10.18
C VAL A 773 -10.65 -30.08 9.38
N THR A 774 -9.63 -29.37 8.89
CA THR A 774 -8.45 -29.94 8.28
C THR A 774 -7.54 -30.49 9.37
N ASP A 775 -6.96 -31.67 9.13
CA ASP A 775 -6.01 -32.27 10.06
C ASP A 775 -4.66 -31.54 10.06
N ALA A 776 -3.81 -31.90 11.03
CA ALA A 776 -2.50 -31.30 11.19
C ALA A 776 -1.60 -31.49 9.96
N SER A 777 -1.83 -32.52 9.14
CA SER A 777 -1.08 -32.75 7.90
C SER A 777 -1.69 -32.11 6.66
N ARG A 778 -2.81 -31.38 6.78
CA ARG A 778 -3.45 -30.61 5.71
C ARG A 778 -3.91 -31.37 4.48
N ASP A 779 -4.09 -32.68 4.55
CA ASP A 779 -4.66 -33.50 3.46
C ASP A 779 -5.95 -34.20 3.84
N ALA A 780 -6.24 -34.34 5.13
CA ALA A 780 -7.38 -35.13 5.53
C ALA A 780 -8.38 -34.30 6.32
N LEU A 781 -9.62 -34.76 6.23
CA LEU A 781 -10.66 -34.36 7.13
C LEU A 781 -10.35 -34.90 8.54
N LEU A 782 -10.08 -34.00 9.48
CA LEU A 782 -9.97 -34.34 10.90
C LEU A 782 -11.36 -34.64 11.47
N SER A 783 -11.73 -35.92 11.37
CA SER A 783 -13.01 -36.42 11.86
C SER A 783 -12.99 -36.58 13.38
N GLY A 784 -14.14 -36.42 14.01
CA GLY A 784 -14.30 -36.60 15.45
C GLY A 784 -14.99 -35.41 16.12
N ARG A 785 -14.83 -35.31 17.43
CA ARG A 785 -15.54 -34.33 18.25
C ARG A 785 -14.72 -33.05 18.43
N TYR A 786 -15.33 -31.94 18.05
CA TYR A 786 -14.83 -30.59 18.29
C TYR A 786 -15.58 -29.97 19.45
N ARG A 787 -14.89 -29.24 20.32
CA ARG A 787 -15.51 -28.37 21.32
C ARG A 787 -15.13 -26.92 21.04
N VAL A 788 -16.14 -26.08 20.86
CA VAL A 788 -15.96 -24.69 20.47
C VAL A 788 -16.44 -23.79 21.60
N GLU A 789 -15.60 -22.85 22.02
CA GLU A 789 -15.90 -21.84 23.03
C GLU A 789 -16.11 -20.47 22.37
N ILE A 790 -17.15 -19.80 22.83
CA ILE A 790 -17.60 -18.47 22.36
C ILE A 790 -17.53 -17.54 23.57
N ASN A 791 -16.94 -16.36 23.40
CA ASN A 791 -16.77 -15.34 24.45
C ASN A 791 -17.70 -14.13 24.29
N GLY A 792 -18.49 -14.09 23.21
CA GLY A 792 -19.58 -13.14 23.07
C GLY A 792 -20.14 -13.10 21.65
N VAL A 793 -20.85 -12.03 21.37
CA VAL A 793 -21.37 -11.72 20.04
C VAL A 793 -21.12 -10.27 19.71
N THR A 794 -21.04 -9.95 18.42
CA THR A 794 -21.32 -8.58 17.98
C THR A 794 -22.76 -8.47 17.53
N SER A 795 -23.35 -7.33 17.83
CA SER A 795 -24.69 -6.96 17.40
C SER A 795 -24.65 -5.57 16.82
N TRP A 796 -25.37 -5.36 15.74
CA TRP A 796 -25.54 -4.03 15.18
C TRP A 796 -26.83 -3.39 15.72
N VAL A 797 -26.81 -2.07 15.82
CA VAL A 797 -27.96 -1.24 16.20
C VAL A 797 -28.27 -0.31 15.02
N PRO A 798 -29.51 -0.31 14.49
CA PRO A 798 -29.91 0.60 13.43
C PRO A 798 -29.93 2.04 13.93
N GLY A 799 -29.39 2.95 13.11
CA GLY A 799 -29.69 4.37 13.21
C GLY A 799 -30.86 4.76 12.27
N PRO A 800 -30.78 5.92 11.57
CA PRO A 800 -29.64 6.81 11.46
C PRO A 800 -29.54 7.84 12.60
N TRP A 801 -28.33 8.08 13.10
CA TRP A 801 -28.05 9.16 14.05
C TRP A 801 -27.40 10.35 13.34
N GLU A 802 -27.75 11.56 13.76
CA GLU A 802 -27.09 12.81 13.38
C GLU A 802 -26.43 13.40 14.62
N LEU A 803 -25.12 13.23 14.75
CA LEU A 803 -24.35 13.80 15.85
C LEU A 803 -23.83 15.16 15.43
N ARG A 804 -24.28 16.21 16.10
CA ARG A 804 -23.87 17.60 15.83
C ARG A 804 -22.90 18.08 16.88
N PHE A 805 -21.80 18.67 16.45
CA PHE A 805 -20.82 19.27 17.34
C PHE A 805 -20.21 20.50 16.69
N SER A 806 -19.91 21.49 17.53
CA SER A 806 -19.35 22.75 17.07
C SER A 806 -17.83 22.74 17.19
N LEU A 807 -17.18 23.34 16.19
CA LEU A 807 -15.75 23.65 16.16
C LEU A 807 -15.46 25.01 16.80
N SER A 808 -16.48 25.72 17.30
CA SER A 808 -16.37 27.03 17.96
C SER A 808 -15.78 26.93 19.38
N GLY A 809 -14.61 26.31 19.47
CA GLY A 809 -13.65 26.39 20.56
C GLY A 809 -12.20 26.59 20.07
N LYS A 810 -12.03 26.84 18.76
CA LYS A 810 -10.74 27.15 18.10
C LYS A 810 -9.96 28.26 18.80
#